data_AF-A0A9P5R6D3-F1
#
_entry.id   AF-A0A9P5R6D3-F1
#
_cell.length_a   1.000
_cell.length_b   1.000
_cell.length_c   1.000
_cell.angle_alpha   90.00
_cell.angle_beta   90.00
_cell.angle_gamma   90.00
#
_symmetry.space_group_name_H-M   'P 1'
#
loop_
_entity.id
_entity.type
_entity.pdbx_description
1 polymer ?
#
loop_
_entity_poly.entity_id
_entity_poly.type
_entity_poly.pdbx_seq_one_letter_code
_entity_poly.pdbx_strand_id
1 'polypeptide(L)'
;MPPTNSAQTDHILQNSARGFLIPGLGEQQQENGNWFGGRLGNSKKNGDGIVTSNNINGKGGVPIGGKFKAKAAAFSSSSSSSSSSSSSSSSADTTRSRSERERMLLEWDQRSNYRTDLADAGPGRVSSFPVSLFVNTNNHAKPGSSGTSSSSSSSSSSGSLSSSSLSQQLSSSGAGSGNAGAGASKYVPVTAVILSWKRKEGVKAVVAHLRKYPFIQEILIWNNSPDVVLSTHDFADRSTSSSSSQWYPNSNRTDSSTGTTPPPPPSNSWPSITVFNSVANLHDFSKYTTCTLAKYDHCYIQDDDWINLSMDSMYAVMVDNPASLITSTLPAMHAQQRSWTFQNPQLGLHTGFSWLGTGSFMPKRAVFKFMMQLGGSNLWKERVQLADLFFALWRNQYPIVLSHALAPLDQSSSWSGRIDQWSVVYEHMTDAMFRLTTVLSGTGVVHGSPHRVGAKADFVADEESPSFRDRHTRSSCSNDKCLFQTNVDMFPSPESIKWHPDSQQLQQQHQHRDIIQAHEARYKSLNYPKPDFVAMHTYHYAVDQDLSTCWQSFHALEKGSFFGLWFILPLLDLGERARSIEVWSTYENTLAVLVKHMAVKASVDGTNWMTCTGKTERATGSIRIKDLRCTDVGRKIGIQLDTRGIQFLRFEMKEPTTAPIEICGIRVGDMLL
;
A
#
# COMPACT_ATOMS: atom_id res chain seq x y z
N MET A 1 26.49 16.32 55.03
CA MET A 1 26.00 17.21 56.10
C MET A 1 26.70 18.56 55.97
N PRO A 2 26.00 19.69 56.22
CA PRO A 2 26.12 21.00 55.52
C PRO A 2 27.00 22.02 56.31
N PRO A 3 27.08 23.36 56.04
CA PRO A 3 26.22 24.20 55.17
C PRO A 3 26.81 25.43 54.39
N THR A 4 25.95 25.98 53.50
CA THR A 4 25.65 27.40 53.13
C THR A 4 26.74 28.39 52.70
N ASN A 5 26.56 29.03 51.53
CA ASN A 5 26.18 30.47 51.47
C ASN A 5 25.77 30.96 50.07
N SER A 6 24.81 31.88 50.09
CA SER A 6 24.18 32.66 49.02
C SER A 6 24.94 33.94 48.69
N ALA A 7 24.89 34.41 47.43
CA ALA A 7 25.02 35.82 47.09
C ALA A 7 24.29 36.16 45.77
N GLN A 8 23.39 37.15 45.86
CA GLN A 8 22.79 37.89 44.75
C GLN A 8 23.73 39.01 44.29
N THR A 9 23.74 39.35 43.00
CA THR A 9 23.66 40.74 42.52
C THR A 9 23.26 40.82 41.03
N ASP A 10 22.34 41.74 40.75
CA ASP A 10 21.78 42.12 39.45
C ASP A 10 22.77 42.91 38.57
N HIS A 11 22.67 42.81 37.24
CA HIS A 11 22.11 43.84 36.34
C HIS A 11 22.47 43.66 34.84
N ILE A 12 21.46 43.94 34.00
CA ILE A 12 21.49 44.48 32.62
C ILE A 12 21.86 43.51 31.49
N LEU A 13 20.86 43.21 30.64
CA LEU A 13 21.02 43.24 29.17
C LEU A 13 19.64 43.50 28.50
N GLN A 14 19.59 44.62 27.77
CA GLN A 14 18.46 45.05 26.95
C GLN A 14 18.49 44.39 25.56
N ASN A 15 17.28 44.11 25.06
CA ASN A 15 16.79 44.23 23.68
C ASN A 15 17.61 43.65 22.51
N SER A 16 17.02 42.67 21.82
CA SER A 16 16.42 42.92 20.49
C SER A 16 15.65 41.67 20.02
N ALA A 17 14.32 41.72 20.14
CA ALA A 17 13.40 40.84 19.42
C ALA A 17 12.70 41.70 18.37
N ARG A 18 12.98 41.44 17.08
CA ARG A 18 12.20 41.97 15.96
C ARG A 18 11.27 40.87 15.47
N GLY A 19 9.98 41.03 15.78
CA GLY A 19 8.90 40.31 15.10
C GLY A 19 8.67 40.88 13.71
N PHE A 20 8.19 40.02 12.81
CA PHE A 20 7.50 40.44 11.60
C PHE A 20 6.16 39.69 11.51
N LEU A 21 5.14 40.50 11.26
CA LEU A 21 3.71 40.21 11.16
C LEU A 21 3.37 39.44 9.88
N ILE A 22 2.35 38.58 9.95
CA ILE A 22 1.55 38.14 8.79
C ILE A 22 0.12 38.63 9.02
N PRO A 23 -0.48 39.43 8.10
CA PRO A 23 -1.87 39.87 8.21
C PRO A 23 -2.82 39.00 7.36
N GLY A 24 -4.08 38.90 7.81
CA GLY A 24 -5.23 38.73 6.91
C GLY A 24 -6.03 37.43 7.03
N LEU A 25 -6.90 37.35 8.04
CA LEU A 25 -8.14 36.55 7.97
C LEU A 25 -9.27 37.52 7.65
N GLY A 26 -9.79 37.44 6.42
CA GLY A 26 -10.99 38.14 5.99
C GLY A 26 -12.22 37.26 6.19
N GLU A 27 -13.18 37.79 6.93
CA GLU A 27 -14.54 37.29 7.07
C GLU A 27 -15.20 37.07 5.70
N GLN A 28 -15.95 35.97 5.55
CA GLN A 28 -17.08 35.93 4.63
C GLN A 28 -18.34 35.43 5.32
N GLN A 29 -19.39 36.17 5.04
CA GLN A 29 -20.67 36.26 5.69
C GLN A 29 -21.57 35.05 5.44
N GLN A 30 -22.37 34.75 6.45
CA GLN A 30 -23.60 33.98 6.37
C GLN A 30 -24.65 34.74 5.54
N GLU A 31 -25.33 34.04 4.63
CA GLU A 31 -26.70 34.39 4.21
C GLU A 31 -27.64 33.20 4.39
N ASN A 32 -28.54 33.37 5.35
CA ASN A 32 -29.98 33.12 5.34
C ASN A 32 -30.60 32.00 4.49
N GLY A 33 -31.32 31.13 5.20
CA GLY A 33 -32.40 30.29 4.67
C GLY A 33 -33.25 29.71 5.79
N ASN A 34 -34.04 30.55 6.46
CA ASN A 34 -35.17 30.12 7.31
C ASN A 34 -36.17 29.32 6.48
N TRP A 35 -36.91 28.38 7.10
CA TRP A 35 -38.38 28.37 7.12
C TRP A 35 -38.97 27.25 8.01
N PHE A 36 -39.91 27.66 8.88
CA PHE A 36 -40.93 26.95 9.69
C PHE A 36 -40.47 25.92 10.74
N GLY A 37 -40.89 25.96 12.01
CA GLY A 37 -41.98 26.68 12.68
C GLY A 37 -42.70 25.70 13.61
N GLY A 38 -42.77 25.96 14.93
CA GLY A 38 -43.54 25.10 15.84
C GLY A 38 -43.36 25.37 17.34
N ARG A 39 -44.33 26.07 17.91
CA ARG A 39 -44.41 26.62 19.28
C ARG A 39 -44.29 25.61 20.44
N LEU A 40 -43.69 26.13 21.51
CA LEU A 40 -43.77 25.71 22.91
C LEU A 40 -45.19 25.75 23.49
N GLY A 41 -45.48 24.82 24.40
CA GLY A 41 -46.60 24.85 25.34
C GLY A 41 -46.21 24.24 26.69
N ASN A 42 -46.12 25.09 27.71
CA ASN A 42 -45.82 24.79 29.13
C ASN A 42 -46.89 23.89 29.81
N SER A 43 -46.48 23.07 30.79
CA SER A 43 -47.06 23.00 32.16
C SER A 43 -46.27 21.99 33.01
N LYS A 44 -45.44 22.41 33.98
CA LYS A 44 -45.72 22.61 35.42
C LYS A 44 -46.23 21.38 36.21
N LYS A 45 -45.35 20.99 37.15
CA LYS A 45 -45.54 20.77 38.61
C LYS A 45 -45.97 19.39 39.14
N ASN A 46 -45.13 18.98 40.11
CA ASN A 46 -45.41 18.35 41.42
C ASN A 46 -46.11 16.98 41.40
N GLY A 47 -45.76 15.99 42.21
CA GLY A 47 -44.93 15.90 43.41
C GLY A 47 -45.30 14.59 44.13
N ASP A 48 -44.49 14.22 45.11
CA ASP A 48 -44.78 13.35 46.26
C ASP A 48 -44.75 11.82 46.14
N GLY A 49 -44.14 11.21 47.18
CA GLY A 49 -44.44 9.88 47.71
C GLY A 49 -43.28 8.86 47.63
N ILE A 50 -42.31 8.83 48.55
CA ILE A 50 -42.31 8.16 49.87
C ILE A 50 -42.24 6.61 49.77
N VAL A 51 -41.07 6.01 50.05
CA VAL A 51 -40.73 5.08 51.19
C VAL A 51 -41.41 3.69 51.08
N THR A 52 -40.79 2.50 51.13
CA THR A 52 -39.78 1.86 52.02
C THR A 52 -39.39 0.52 51.35
N SER A 53 -38.14 0.03 51.43
CA SER A 53 -37.66 -1.09 52.28
C SER A 53 -38.42 -2.44 52.08
N ASN A 54 -37.87 -3.65 52.07
CA ASN A 54 -36.70 -4.31 52.65
C ASN A 54 -36.63 -5.69 51.93
N ASN A 55 -35.47 -6.19 51.47
CA ASN A 55 -34.44 -6.91 52.23
C ASN A 55 -34.66 -8.44 52.29
N ILE A 56 -33.53 -9.16 52.31
CA ILE A 56 -33.28 -10.52 52.88
C ILE A 56 -33.22 -11.74 51.93
N ASN A 57 -31.96 -12.09 51.65
CA ASN A 57 -31.26 -13.38 51.79
C ASN A 57 -31.80 -14.69 51.16
N GLY A 58 -30.85 -15.37 50.49
CA GLY A 58 -30.79 -16.83 50.39
C GLY A 58 -29.39 -17.30 50.00
N LYS A 59 -28.55 -17.58 51.01
CA LYS A 59 -27.24 -18.25 50.90
C LYS A 59 -27.42 -19.78 50.95
N GLY A 60 -26.46 -20.50 50.36
CA GLY A 60 -26.07 -21.88 50.68
C GLY A 60 -25.85 -22.71 49.41
N GLY A 61 -24.81 -23.52 49.21
CA GLY A 61 -23.64 -23.99 49.96
C GLY A 61 -22.97 -25.05 49.05
N VAL A 62 -21.67 -24.97 48.76
CA VAL A 62 -20.54 -25.76 49.34
C VAL A 62 -20.42 -27.22 48.77
N PRO A 63 -19.17 -27.74 48.59
CA PRO A 63 -18.76 -28.47 47.38
C PRO A 63 -18.34 -29.93 47.63
N ILE A 64 -17.94 -30.64 46.57
CA ILE A 64 -17.18 -31.89 46.65
C ILE A 64 -15.99 -31.84 45.68
N GLY A 65 -14.79 -32.09 46.21
CA GLY A 65 -13.54 -32.17 45.46
C GLY A 65 -13.20 -33.58 44.97
N GLY A 66 -12.28 -33.66 44.02
CA GLY A 66 -11.67 -34.90 43.55
C GLY A 66 -10.24 -34.67 43.08
N LYS A 67 -9.27 -35.26 43.80
CA LYS A 67 -7.85 -35.35 43.42
C LYS A 67 -7.67 -36.45 42.38
N PHE A 68 -6.81 -36.22 41.38
CA PHE A 68 -6.11 -37.30 40.67
C PHE A 68 -4.63 -36.93 40.47
N LYS A 69 -3.77 -37.94 40.69
CA LYS A 69 -2.30 -37.91 40.63
C LYS A 69 -1.82 -38.79 39.46
N ALA A 70 -0.57 -38.52 39.04
CA ALA A 70 0.33 -39.32 38.19
C ALA A 70 0.06 -39.24 36.68
N LYS A 71 1.05 -39.26 35.77
CA LYS A 71 2.38 -39.89 35.84
C LYS A 71 3.30 -39.27 34.77
N ALA A 72 4.57 -39.07 35.11
CA ALA A 72 5.63 -38.72 34.17
C ALA A 72 6.11 -39.97 33.42
N ALA A 73 6.45 -39.82 32.14
CA ALA A 73 7.23 -40.78 31.37
C ALA A 73 8.25 -40.00 30.52
N ALA A 74 9.52 -40.18 30.85
CA ALA A 74 10.65 -39.82 30.02
C ALA A 74 10.87 -40.93 28.97
N PHE A 75 11.20 -40.55 27.75
CA PHE A 75 11.85 -41.43 26.78
C PHE A 75 12.95 -40.65 26.07
N SER A 76 14.17 -41.19 26.16
CA SER A 76 15.37 -40.73 25.50
C SER A 76 15.66 -41.57 24.24
N SER A 77 16.48 -40.96 23.37
CA SER A 77 17.26 -41.53 22.27
C SER A 77 16.52 -42.05 21.03
N SER A 78 16.77 -41.45 19.87
CA SER A 78 17.84 -41.93 18.97
C SER A 78 17.98 -41.03 17.74
N SER A 79 19.23 -40.71 17.44
CA SER A 79 19.75 -40.09 16.22
C SER A 79 19.50 -40.93 14.97
N SER A 80 19.02 -40.30 13.89
CA SER A 80 19.18 -40.81 12.54
C SER A 80 19.36 -39.64 11.56
N SER A 81 20.56 -39.58 10.99
CA SER A 81 20.96 -38.81 9.83
C SER A 81 20.20 -39.23 8.57
N SER A 82 19.64 -38.28 7.83
CA SER A 82 19.27 -38.49 6.43
C SER A 82 19.31 -37.19 5.63
N SER A 83 20.39 -37.08 4.84
CA SER A 83 20.46 -36.60 3.45
C SER A 83 19.54 -35.45 3.02
N SER A 84 20.20 -34.31 2.82
CA SER A 84 19.77 -33.18 1.99
C SER A 84 19.55 -33.59 0.53
N SER A 85 18.32 -33.48 0.04
CA SER A 85 18.00 -33.40 -1.39
C SER A 85 17.57 -31.98 -1.72
N SER A 86 18.42 -31.31 -2.49
CA SER A 86 18.30 -29.96 -3.05
C SER A 86 17.05 -29.78 -3.91
N SER A 87 16.23 -28.78 -3.59
CA SER A 87 15.14 -28.26 -4.42
C SER A 87 15.68 -27.24 -5.44
N SER A 88 15.84 -27.67 -6.69
CA SER A 88 16.34 -26.89 -7.83
C SER A 88 15.22 -26.25 -8.67
N SER A 89 14.13 -25.80 -8.05
CA SER A 89 12.96 -25.24 -8.77
C SER A 89 12.88 -23.71 -8.79
N SER A 90 13.74 -22.99 -8.06
CA SER A 90 13.70 -21.51 -7.97
C SER A 90 14.48 -20.78 -9.07
N SER A 91 15.37 -21.45 -9.79
CA SER A 91 16.24 -20.81 -10.80
C SER A 91 15.56 -20.61 -12.16
N ALA A 92 14.53 -21.38 -12.48
CA ALA A 92 13.84 -21.29 -13.77
C ALA A 92 12.95 -20.03 -13.86
N ASP A 93 12.27 -19.67 -12.76
CA ASP A 93 11.40 -18.48 -12.70
C ASP A 93 12.19 -17.17 -12.72
N THR A 94 13.34 -17.12 -12.04
CA THR A 94 14.24 -15.97 -12.04
C THR A 94 14.89 -15.73 -13.41
N THR A 95 15.20 -16.79 -14.16
CA THR A 95 15.79 -16.66 -15.50
C THR A 95 14.78 -16.16 -16.53
N ARG A 96 13.50 -16.53 -16.38
CA ARG A 96 12.39 -16.06 -17.24
C ARG A 96 12.10 -14.57 -17.03
N SER A 97 11.96 -14.13 -15.77
CA SER A 97 11.81 -12.71 -15.41
C SER A 97 12.97 -11.85 -15.94
N ARG A 98 14.21 -12.35 -15.88
CA ARG A 98 15.39 -11.67 -16.43
C ARG A 98 15.32 -11.47 -17.95
N SER A 99 14.89 -12.48 -18.71
CA SER A 99 14.77 -12.38 -20.18
C SER A 99 13.63 -11.47 -20.65
N GLU A 100 12.56 -11.38 -19.86
CA GLU A 100 11.42 -10.49 -20.10
C GLU A 100 11.81 -9.03 -19.77
N ARG A 101 12.64 -8.83 -18.74
CA ARG A 101 13.21 -7.53 -18.34
C ARG A 101 14.21 -6.97 -19.35
N GLU A 102 15.15 -7.78 -19.85
CA GLU A 102 16.09 -7.37 -20.91
C GLU A 102 15.36 -6.99 -22.23
N ARG A 103 14.13 -7.51 -22.43
CA ARG A 103 13.28 -7.15 -23.57
C ARG A 103 12.54 -5.83 -23.40
N MET A 104 12.29 -5.33 -22.18
CA MET A 104 11.67 -4.01 -21.96
C MET A 104 12.49 -2.84 -22.55
N LEU A 105 13.81 -3.04 -22.73
CA LEU A 105 14.83 -2.02 -22.96
C LEU A 105 14.75 -1.25 -24.29
N LEU A 106 14.05 -1.76 -25.31
CA LEU A 106 14.23 -1.26 -26.69
C LEU A 106 13.37 -0.04 -27.13
N GLU A 107 12.44 0.50 -26.32
CA GLU A 107 11.51 1.58 -26.81
C GLU A 107 11.16 2.70 -25.80
N TRP A 108 11.86 2.83 -24.68
CA TRP A 108 11.49 3.82 -23.64
C TRP A 108 11.73 5.29 -24.04
N ASP A 109 12.63 5.53 -24.98
CA ASP A 109 13.22 6.84 -25.28
C ASP A 109 12.23 7.87 -25.88
N GLN A 110 11.09 7.43 -26.44
CA GLN A 110 10.14 8.35 -27.11
C GLN A 110 9.15 9.07 -26.16
N ARG A 111 9.20 8.83 -24.84
CA ARG A 111 8.10 9.21 -23.92
C ARG A 111 8.41 10.30 -22.88
N SER A 112 9.65 10.76 -22.79
CA SER A 112 10.07 11.74 -21.78
C SER A 112 9.45 13.13 -21.95
N ASN A 113 8.97 13.49 -23.14
CA ASN A 113 8.56 14.87 -23.47
C ASN A 113 7.12 15.26 -23.04
N TYR A 114 6.26 14.33 -22.61
CA TYR A 114 4.85 14.63 -22.25
C TYR A 114 4.59 14.79 -20.75
N ARG A 115 5.59 14.51 -19.89
CA ARG A 115 5.41 14.50 -18.43
C ARG A 115 5.46 15.89 -17.79
N THR A 116 6.13 16.86 -18.42
CA THR A 116 6.19 18.26 -17.98
C THR A 116 4.79 18.88 -17.88
N ASP A 117 3.86 18.57 -18.80
CA ASP A 117 2.55 19.24 -18.84
C ASP A 117 1.61 18.90 -17.66
N LEU A 118 1.76 17.73 -17.03
CA LEU A 118 0.99 17.34 -15.84
C LEU A 118 1.69 17.77 -14.53
N ALA A 119 3.02 17.91 -14.54
CA ALA A 119 3.77 18.46 -13.42
C ALA A 119 3.64 20.01 -13.36
N ASP A 120 3.56 20.66 -14.52
CA ASP A 120 3.34 22.11 -14.68
C ASP A 120 1.88 22.54 -14.42
N ALA A 121 0.94 21.58 -14.33
CA ALA A 121 -0.38 21.81 -13.73
C ALA A 121 -0.30 22.14 -12.23
N GLY A 122 0.91 22.17 -11.66
CA GLY A 122 1.24 22.78 -10.39
C GLY A 122 0.78 21.94 -9.21
N PRO A 123 1.70 21.46 -8.34
CA PRO A 123 1.33 21.26 -6.96
C PRO A 123 1.11 22.67 -6.38
N GLY A 124 -0.07 23.24 -6.56
CA GLY A 124 -0.53 24.28 -5.66
C GLY A 124 -0.41 23.69 -4.27
N ARG A 125 0.61 24.13 -3.51
CA ARG A 125 1.04 23.57 -2.21
C ARG A 125 -0.11 22.88 -1.47
N VAL A 126 -0.28 21.57 -1.67
CA VAL A 126 -1.05 20.73 -0.75
C VAL A 126 -0.11 20.33 0.38
N SER A 127 0.61 21.31 0.93
CA SER A 127 1.36 21.21 2.17
C SER A 127 0.41 21.58 3.32
N SER A 128 -0.66 20.82 3.47
CA SER A 128 -1.48 20.72 4.69
C SER A 128 -2.72 19.90 4.38
N PHE A 129 -2.57 18.57 4.37
CA PHE A 129 -3.68 17.77 4.88
C PHE A 129 -3.82 18.15 6.36
N PRO A 130 -4.99 18.61 6.82
CA PRO A 130 -5.13 18.94 8.21
C PRO A 130 -4.93 17.66 9.04
N VAL A 131 -4.08 17.76 10.06
CA VAL A 131 -3.89 16.75 11.12
C VAL A 131 -5.24 16.41 11.81
N SER A 132 -6.34 17.11 11.50
CA SER A 132 -7.70 16.83 11.97
C SER A 132 -8.25 15.46 11.55
N LEU A 133 -7.64 14.75 10.59
CA LEU A 133 -7.94 13.33 10.34
C LEU A 133 -7.35 12.37 11.41
N PHE A 134 -6.52 12.87 12.32
CA PHE A 134 -5.80 12.07 13.33
C PHE A 134 -6.13 12.43 14.79
N VAL A 135 -7.05 13.38 15.04
CA VAL A 135 -7.41 13.78 16.41
C VAL A 135 -8.74 13.14 16.81
N ASN A 136 -8.66 12.07 17.61
CA ASN A 136 -9.80 11.46 18.26
C ASN A 136 -10.12 12.23 19.55
N THR A 137 -11.12 13.11 19.54
CA THR A 137 -11.62 13.80 20.75
C THR A 137 -12.67 12.93 21.45
N ASN A 138 -12.24 12.19 22.46
CA ASN A 138 -13.14 11.51 23.40
C ASN A 138 -13.71 12.51 24.41
N ASN A 139 -15.01 12.79 24.35
CA ASN A 139 -15.83 13.22 25.49
C ASN A 139 -17.33 13.11 25.15
N HIS A 140 -18.02 12.11 25.71
CA HIS A 140 -19.12 12.30 26.68
C HIS A 140 -19.99 11.05 26.92
N ALA A 141 -20.22 10.83 28.22
CA ALA A 141 -21.40 10.32 28.94
C ALA A 141 -22.53 9.53 28.23
N LYS A 142 -22.89 8.41 28.90
CA LYS A 142 -24.11 7.58 28.73
C LYS A 142 -25.42 8.37 28.92
N PRO A 143 -26.53 7.89 28.34
CA PRO A 143 -27.53 7.23 29.21
C PRO A 143 -28.35 6.07 28.58
N GLY A 144 -28.78 5.15 29.46
CA GLY A 144 -30.17 4.73 29.68
C GLY A 144 -30.99 4.04 28.58
N SER A 145 -31.33 2.77 28.82
CA SER A 145 -32.17 1.85 28.04
C SER A 145 -33.67 1.84 28.36
N SER A 146 -34.53 1.49 27.39
CA SER A 146 -35.63 0.48 27.40
C SER A 146 -36.58 0.77 26.22
N GLY A 147 -36.93 -0.18 25.33
CA GLY A 147 -37.96 -1.24 25.45
C GLY A 147 -39.32 -0.71 24.92
N THR A 148 -40.14 -1.32 24.05
CA THR A 148 -40.37 -2.71 23.60
C THR A 148 -41.32 -2.74 22.37
N SER A 149 -41.15 -3.76 21.51
CA SER A 149 -42.13 -4.56 20.74
C SER A 149 -43.24 -3.95 19.85
N SER A 150 -43.32 -4.41 18.60
CA SER A 150 -44.50 -5.15 18.09
C SER A 150 -44.20 -5.94 16.81
N SER A 151 -44.94 -7.02 16.66
CA SER A 151 -44.84 -8.15 15.73
C SER A 151 -45.58 -7.95 14.41
N SER A 152 -45.09 -8.55 13.33
CA SER A 152 -45.95 -9.16 12.31
C SER A 152 -45.23 -10.22 11.48
N SER A 153 -45.92 -11.35 11.37
CA SER A 153 -45.59 -12.58 10.68
C SER A 153 -45.93 -12.53 9.19
N SER A 154 -45.08 -13.08 8.33
CA SER A 154 -45.54 -13.65 7.05
C SER A 154 -44.61 -14.77 6.58
N SER A 155 -45.25 -15.70 5.88
CA SER A 155 -44.94 -17.11 5.78
C SER A 155 -44.01 -17.49 4.64
N SER A 156 -43.27 -18.55 4.92
CA SER A 156 -42.45 -19.41 4.07
C SER A 156 -43.08 -19.86 2.76
N SER A 157 -42.25 -19.95 1.71
CA SER A 157 -42.34 -21.03 0.71
C SER A 157 -40.92 -21.43 0.27
N SER A 158 -40.61 -22.69 0.54
CA SER A 158 -39.34 -23.37 0.34
C SER A 158 -39.34 -24.12 -0.98
N GLY A 159 -38.44 -23.75 -1.90
CA GLY A 159 -38.14 -24.49 -3.11
C GLY A 159 -36.73 -25.09 -3.02
N SER A 160 -36.65 -26.39 -2.78
CA SER A 160 -35.43 -27.19 -2.80
C SER A 160 -34.96 -27.43 -4.24
N LEU A 161 -33.73 -27.06 -4.57
CA LEU A 161 -33.06 -27.56 -5.78
C LEU A 161 -31.73 -28.22 -5.39
N SER A 162 -31.67 -29.48 -5.79
CA SER A 162 -30.63 -30.48 -5.53
C SER A 162 -29.33 -30.17 -6.24
N SER A 163 -28.23 -30.26 -5.48
CA SER A 163 -26.85 -30.31 -5.93
C SER A 163 -26.50 -31.71 -6.46
N SER A 164 -26.24 -31.84 -7.76
CA SER A 164 -25.41 -32.92 -8.30
C SER A 164 -24.96 -32.59 -9.72
N SER A 165 -23.71 -32.95 -10.04
CA SER A 165 -23.01 -32.84 -11.34
C SER A 165 -22.25 -31.54 -11.66
N LEU A 166 -21.13 -31.30 -10.98
CA LEU A 166 -19.99 -30.59 -11.59
C LEU A 166 -18.70 -30.89 -10.84
N SER A 167 -18.26 -32.14 -10.95
CA SER A 167 -17.01 -32.63 -10.33
C SER A 167 -16.42 -33.75 -11.20
N GLN A 168 -16.15 -33.47 -12.48
CA GLN A 168 -15.32 -34.31 -13.35
C GLN A 168 -15.09 -33.59 -14.69
N GLN A 169 -14.25 -32.55 -14.69
CA GLN A 169 -13.59 -32.06 -15.92
C GLN A 169 -12.45 -31.07 -15.59
N LEU A 170 -11.48 -31.49 -14.78
CA LEU A 170 -10.20 -30.80 -14.64
C LEU A 170 -9.08 -31.85 -14.54
N SER A 171 -8.76 -32.44 -15.68
CA SER A 171 -7.53 -33.24 -15.88
C SER A 171 -7.41 -33.68 -17.34
N SER A 172 -7.17 -32.74 -18.25
CA SER A 172 -6.42 -32.96 -19.51
C SER A 172 -6.64 -31.84 -20.52
N SER A 173 -5.69 -30.90 -20.58
CA SER A 173 -5.39 -30.09 -21.76
C SER A 173 -4.19 -29.21 -21.41
N GLY A 174 -3.04 -29.28 -22.05
CA GLY A 174 -2.62 -30.00 -23.24
C GLY A 174 -1.36 -29.26 -23.68
N ALA A 175 -0.23 -29.94 -23.68
CA ALA A 175 0.98 -29.46 -24.33
C ALA A 175 0.70 -29.37 -25.84
N GLY A 176 0.22 -28.22 -26.28
CA GLY A 176 -0.02 -27.89 -27.68
C GLY A 176 1.23 -27.23 -28.27
N SER A 177 2.03 -28.03 -28.96
CA SER A 177 2.97 -27.54 -29.97
C SER A 177 2.17 -26.98 -31.14
N GLY A 178 2.31 -25.68 -31.45
CA GLY A 178 1.68 -25.07 -32.62
C GLY A 178 1.77 -23.54 -32.69
N ASN A 179 2.37 -23.05 -33.78
CA ASN A 179 2.43 -21.67 -34.27
C ASN A 179 3.28 -20.63 -33.51
N ALA A 180 4.59 -20.73 -33.71
CA ALA A 180 5.50 -19.59 -33.66
C ALA A 180 5.25 -18.67 -34.87
N GLY A 181 4.41 -17.64 -34.72
CA GLY A 181 4.12 -16.71 -35.81
C GLY A 181 3.31 -15.46 -35.47
N ALA A 182 2.89 -15.28 -34.21
CA ALA A 182 2.40 -14.01 -33.70
C ALA A 182 3.44 -13.47 -32.74
N GLY A 183 3.98 -12.27 -33.01
CA GLY A 183 5.00 -11.64 -32.17
C GLY A 183 4.54 -11.64 -30.72
N ALA A 184 5.22 -12.41 -29.87
CA ALA A 184 4.92 -12.46 -28.45
C ALA A 184 5.00 -11.02 -27.89
N SER A 185 3.97 -10.59 -27.17
CA SER A 185 3.95 -9.30 -26.50
C SER A 185 5.24 -9.12 -25.70
N LYS A 186 5.92 -7.99 -25.90
CA LYS A 186 7.17 -7.60 -25.22
C LYS A 186 7.00 -7.44 -23.70
N TYR A 187 5.75 -7.25 -23.26
CA TYR A 187 5.37 -7.01 -21.87
C TYR A 187 4.51 -8.16 -21.34
N VAL A 188 4.57 -8.40 -20.04
CA VAL A 188 3.54 -9.16 -19.32
C VAL A 188 2.25 -8.37 -19.45
N PRO A 189 1.25 -8.86 -20.19
CA PRO A 189 0.04 -8.10 -20.44
C PRO A 189 -0.82 -8.02 -19.18
N VAL A 190 -1.44 -6.86 -18.98
CA VAL A 190 -2.26 -6.54 -17.81
C VAL A 190 -3.63 -6.05 -18.27
N THR A 191 -4.66 -6.46 -17.55
CA THR A 191 -5.99 -5.87 -17.63
C THR A 191 -6.15 -4.79 -16.57
N ALA A 192 -6.37 -3.54 -16.97
CA ALA A 192 -6.81 -2.51 -16.05
C ALA A 192 -8.30 -2.69 -15.74
N VAL A 193 -8.67 -2.57 -14.47
CA VAL A 193 -10.03 -2.60 -13.97
C VAL A 193 -10.29 -1.26 -13.28
N ILE A 194 -11.20 -0.48 -13.85
CA ILE A 194 -11.53 0.85 -13.35
C ILE A 194 -12.89 0.81 -12.68
N LEU A 195 -12.94 1.23 -11.42
CA LEU A 195 -14.19 1.42 -10.71
C LEU A 195 -14.66 2.87 -10.87
N SER A 196 -15.87 3.06 -11.42
CA SER A 196 -16.48 4.38 -11.53
C SER A 196 -17.70 4.55 -10.66
N TRP A 197 -17.82 5.71 -10.03
CA TRP A 197 -19.03 6.15 -9.35
C TRP A 197 -19.24 7.65 -9.55
N LYS A 198 -20.24 8.02 -10.34
CA LYS A 198 -20.72 9.40 -10.61
C LYS A 198 -19.73 10.34 -11.30
N ARG A 199 -18.44 10.02 -11.39
CA ARG A 199 -17.38 10.93 -11.87
C ARG A 199 -16.91 10.59 -13.29
N LYS A 200 -17.76 10.89 -14.27
CA LYS A 200 -17.47 10.61 -15.69
C LYS A 200 -16.13 11.17 -16.18
N GLU A 201 -15.78 12.40 -15.81
CA GLU A 201 -14.51 13.02 -16.21
C GLU A 201 -13.30 12.39 -15.50
N GLY A 202 -13.47 11.95 -14.25
CA GLY A 202 -12.44 11.22 -13.52
C GLY A 202 -12.05 9.92 -14.23
N VAL A 203 -13.03 9.12 -14.63
CA VAL A 203 -12.80 7.88 -15.41
C VAL A 203 -12.10 8.16 -16.73
N LYS A 204 -12.51 9.21 -17.45
CA LYS A 204 -11.87 9.58 -18.72
C LYS A 204 -10.40 9.91 -18.52
N ALA A 205 -10.08 10.69 -17.48
CA ALA A 205 -8.71 11.03 -17.14
C ALA A 205 -7.87 9.79 -16.80
N VAL A 206 -8.42 8.87 -16.00
CA VAL A 206 -7.78 7.58 -15.67
C VAL A 206 -7.54 6.74 -16.93
N VAL A 207 -8.54 6.57 -17.80
CA VAL A 207 -8.40 5.81 -19.06
C VAL A 207 -7.35 6.43 -19.97
N ALA A 208 -7.37 7.75 -20.16
CA ALA A 208 -6.39 8.47 -20.97
C ALA A 208 -4.97 8.32 -20.41
N HIS A 209 -4.81 8.30 -19.08
CA HIS A 209 -3.54 8.04 -18.43
C HIS A 209 -3.05 6.60 -18.66
N LEU A 210 -3.90 5.60 -18.43
CA LEU A 210 -3.53 4.18 -18.52
C LEU A 210 -3.16 3.74 -19.95
N ARG A 211 -3.75 4.36 -20.97
CA ARG A 211 -3.42 4.11 -22.39
C ARG A 211 -1.98 4.42 -22.77
N LYS A 212 -1.26 5.20 -21.96
CA LYS A 212 0.16 5.52 -22.19
C LYS A 212 1.07 4.32 -21.93
N TYR A 213 0.57 3.28 -21.25
CA TYR A 213 1.37 2.16 -20.77
C TYR A 213 1.14 0.91 -21.64
N PRO A 214 2.19 0.40 -22.32
CA PRO A 214 2.07 -0.66 -23.32
C PRO A 214 1.84 -2.04 -22.70
N PHE A 215 2.02 -2.19 -21.40
CA PHE A 215 1.64 -3.41 -20.69
C PHE A 215 0.13 -3.45 -20.36
N ILE A 216 -0.57 -2.31 -20.40
CA ILE A 216 -2.03 -2.28 -20.32
C ILE A 216 -2.59 -2.63 -21.69
N GLN A 217 -3.15 -3.83 -21.79
CA GLN A 217 -3.62 -4.40 -23.06
C GLN A 217 -5.15 -4.54 -23.11
N GLU A 218 -5.81 -4.38 -21.96
CA GLU A 218 -7.25 -4.39 -21.80
C GLU A 218 -7.64 -3.41 -20.69
N ILE A 219 -8.74 -2.68 -20.87
CA ILE A 219 -9.35 -1.84 -19.85
C ILE A 219 -10.81 -2.25 -19.69
N LEU A 220 -11.17 -2.70 -18.49
CA LEU A 220 -12.52 -3.02 -18.10
C LEU A 220 -13.02 -1.94 -17.14
N ILE A 221 -14.13 -1.29 -17.50
CA ILE A 221 -14.69 -0.18 -16.72
C ILE A 221 -15.99 -0.67 -16.10
N TRP A 222 -16.03 -0.76 -14.78
CA TRP A 222 -17.26 -1.03 -14.06
C TRP A 222 -17.87 0.27 -13.57
N ASN A 223 -19.00 0.64 -14.16
CA ASN A 223 -19.76 1.80 -13.76
C ASN A 223 -20.81 1.41 -12.72
N ASN A 224 -20.54 1.77 -11.45
CA ASN A 224 -21.47 1.55 -10.36
C ASN A 224 -22.66 2.51 -10.38
N SER A 225 -22.65 3.58 -11.19
CA SER A 225 -23.67 4.63 -11.16
C SER A 225 -24.86 4.30 -12.05
N PRO A 226 -26.04 3.97 -11.51
CA PRO A 226 -27.22 3.67 -12.34
C PRO A 226 -27.73 4.90 -13.10
N ASP A 227 -27.48 6.10 -12.57
CA ASP A 227 -27.94 7.37 -13.14
C ASP A 227 -27.03 7.93 -14.24
N VAL A 228 -25.85 7.33 -14.43
CA VAL A 228 -24.86 7.78 -15.43
C VAL A 228 -24.61 6.61 -16.35
N VAL A 229 -24.79 6.77 -17.66
CA VAL A 229 -24.45 5.73 -18.63
C VAL A 229 -23.11 6.08 -19.27
N LEU A 230 -22.17 5.13 -19.21
CA LEU A 230 -20.90 5.19 -19.90
C LEU A 230 -20.96 4.34 -21.17
N SER A 231 -20.28 4.79 -22.22
CA SER A 231 -20.11 4.06 -23.47
C SER A 231 -18.64 4.04 -23.87
N THR A 232 -18.24 3.11 -24.72
CA THR A 232 -16.86 3.08 -25.26
C THR A 232 -16.52 4.37 -26.03
N HIS A 233 -17.52 5.03 -26.63
CA HIS A 233 -17.36 6.32 -27.32
C HIS A 233 -16.94 7.46 -26.38
N ASP A 234 -17.26 7.38 -25.09
CA ASP A 234 -16.81 8.38 -24.10
C ASP A 234 -15.28 8.41 -23.95
N PHE A 235 -14.62 7.34 -24.39
CA PHE A 235 -13.18 7.14 -24.37
C PHE A 235 -12.59 7.11 -25.78
N ALA A 236 -13.35 7.44 -26.82
CA ALA A 236 -12.77 7.61 -28.15
C ALA A 236 -11.81 8.81 -28.13
N ASP A 237 -10.64 8.63 -28.74
CA ASP A 237 -9.65 9.69 -28.85
C ASP A 237 -10.22 10.83 -29.70
N ARG A 238 -10.44 12.00 -29.07
CA ARG A 238 -10.94 13.21 -29.77
C ARG A 238 -10.06 13.58 -30.97
N SER A 239 -8.77 13.20 -30.93
CA SER A 239 -7.78 13.42 -31.99
C SER A 239 -8.15 12.80 -33.35
N THR A 240 -9.00 11.77 -33.38
CA THR A 240 -9.42 11.12 -34.63
C THR A 240 -10.59 11.83 -35.32
N SER A 241 -11.20 12.84 -34.69
CA SER A 241 -12.43 13.49 -35.17
C SER A 241 -12.26 14.92 -35.67
N SER A 242 -11.06 15.50 -35.57
CA SER A 242 -10.76 16.81 -36.15
C SER A 242 -9.53 16.72 -37.03
N SER A 243 -9.76 16.79 -38.33
CA SER A 243 -8.79 17.19 -39.34
C SER A 243 -7.90 18.32 -38.80
N SER A 244 -6.58 18.11 -38.85
CA SER A 244 -5.53 19.14 -38.89
C SER A 244 -5.44 20.17 -37.76
N SER A 245 -4.33 20.06 -37.03
CA SER A 245 -3.53 21.16 -36.46
C SER A 245 -4.02 21.79 -35.15
N GLN A 246 -3.04 22.10 -34.29
CA GLN A 246 -3.11 23.05 -33.17
C GLN A 246 -3.25 22.48 -31.75
N TRP A 247 -2.43 21.48 -31.37
CA TRP A 247 -2.04 21.28 -29.95
C TRP A 247 -0.55 20.96 -29.74
N TYR A 248 0.28 21.16 -30.76
CA TYR A 248 1.74 21.23 -30.60
C TYR A 248 2.14 22.71 -30.53
N PRO A 249 2.80 23.18 -29.45
CA PRO A 249 3.41 24.50 -29.47
C PRO A 249 4.53 24.51 -30.52
N ASN A 250 4.47 25.48 -31.43
CA ASN A 250 5.43 25.74 -32.50
C ASN A 250 6.86 25.75 -31.99
N SER A 251 7.62 24.67 -32.20
CA SER A 251 9.08 24.74 -32.24
C SER A 251 9.47 25.28 -33.61
N ASN A 252 9.48 26.60 -33.76
CA ASN A 252 10.17 27.28 -34.86
C ASN A 252 11.69 27.11 -34.69
N ARG A 253 12.18 25.90 -34.93
CA ARG A 253 13.60 25.64 -35.09
C ARG A 253 13.80 25.00 -36.46
N THR A 254 14.03 25.86 -37.44
CA THR A 254 14.58 25.49 -38.74
C THR A 254 16.00 24.99 -38.52
N ASP A 255 16.16 23.69 -38.30
CA ASP A 255 17.43 23.02 -38.56
C ASP A 255 17.21 21.98 -39.65
N SER A 256 17.65 22.37 -40.84
CA SER A 256 17.76 21.51 -42.00
C SER A 256 18.99 20.62 -41.83
N SER A 257 18.82 19.35 -41.46
CA SER A 257 19.63 18.24 -42.02
C SER A 257 19.20 16.87 -41.51
N THR A 258 19.09 15.94 -42.47
CA THR A 258 19.02 14.48 -42.32
C THR A 258 17.80 13.91 -41.59
N GLY A 259 16.74 13.75 -42.36
CA GLY A 259 15.49 13.12 -41.95
C GLY A 259 15.58 11.60 -41.88
N THR A 260 15.21 11.08 -40.72
CA THR A 260 14.41 9.86 -40.57
C THR A 260 13.32 10.22 -39.57
N THR A 261 12.14 10.61 -40.07
CA THR A 261 10.96 10.72 -39.22
C THR A 261 10.69 9.34 -38.61
N PRO A 262 10.60 9.20 -37.27
CA PRO A 262 10.26 7.92 -36.67
C PRO A 262 8.91 7.45 -37.24
N PRO A 263 8.76 6.16 -37.56
CA PRO A 263 7.51 5.65 -38.09
C PRO A 263 6.37 5.93 -37.09
N PRO A 264 5.15 6.27 -37.57
CA PRO A 264 4.01 6.40 -36.70
C PRO A 264 3.81 5.10 -35.91
N PRO A 265 3.39 5.17 -34.64
CA PRO A 265 3.16 3.97 -33.85
C PRO A 265 2.18 3.04 -34.59
N PRO A 266 2.44 1.72 -34.65
CA PRO A 266 1.62 0.80 -35.42
C PRO A 266 0.16 0.90 -34.98
N SER A 267 -0.74 1.02 -35.95
CA SER A 267 -2.16 1.38 -35.80
C SER A 267 -3.05 0.35 -35.07
N ASN A 268 -2.47 -0.61 -34.35
CA ASN A 268 -3.17 -1.70 -33.65
C ASN A 268 -2.83 -1.81 -32.14
N SER A 269 -2.20 -0.81 -31.52
CA SER A 269 -1.63 -0.96 -30.15
C SER A 269 -2.46 -0.39 -29.00
N TRP A 270 -3.73 -0.01 -29.22
CA TRP A 270 -4.55 0.55 -28.14
C TRP A 270 -5.20 -0.58 -27.33
N PRO A 271 -5.28 -0.46 -25.99
CA PRO A 271 -5.95 -1.46 -25.18
C PRO A 271 -7.44 -1.54 -25.54
N SER A 272 -7.98 -2.75 -25.60
CA SER A 272 -9.42 -2.94 -25.78
C SER A 272 -10.18 -2.40 -24.58
N ILE A 273 -11.26 -1.64 -24.80
CA ILE A 273 -12.09 -1.08 -23.73
C ILE A 273 -13.46 -1.77 -23.71
N THR A 274 -13.85 -2.27 -22.54
CA THR A 274 -15.19 -2.78 -22.27
C THR A 274 -15.81 -2.02 -21.10
N VAL A 275 -17.08 -1.63 -21.24
CA VAL A 275 -17.82 -0.89 -20.22
C VAL A 275 -18.99 -1.72 -19.72
N PHE A 276 -19.07 -1.90 -18.40
CA PHE A 276 -20.17 -2.56 -17.72
C PHE A 276 -20.98 -1.52 -16.94
N ASN A 277 -22.18 -1.19 -17.43
CA ASN A 277 -23.11 -0.31 -16.72
C ASN A 277 -23.97 -1.13 -15.77
N SER A 278 -23.79 -0.92 -14.47
CA SER A 278 -24.55 -1.63 -13.44
C SER A 278 -25.86 -0.93 -13.14
N VAL A 279 -26.93 -1.71 -12.92
CA VAL A 279 -28.23 -1.21 -12.46
C VAL A 279 -28.25 -0.87 -10.97
N ALA A 280 -27.18 -1.20 -10.24
CA ALA A 280 -27.02 -0.94 -8.82
C ALA A 280 -25.55 -0.72 -8.45
N ASN A 281 -25.31 -0.01 -7.34
CA ASN A 281 -23.96 0.16 -6.81
C ASN A 281 -23.47 -1.14 -6.15
N LEU A 282 -22.49 -1.82 -6.77
CA LEU A 282 -21.84 -3.00 -6.20
C LEU A 282 -20.61 -2.66 -5.35
N HIS A 283 -20.29 -1.37 -5.19
CA HIS A 283 -19.16 -0.86 -4.42
C HIS A 283 -17.85 -1.55 -4.83
N ASP A 284 -17.05 -2.05 -3.88
CA ASP A 284 -15.75 -2.65 -4.14
C ASP A 284 -15.84 -4.07 -4.72
N PHE A 285 -16.97 -4.75 -4.53
CA PHE A 285 -17.17 -6.11 -5.04
C PHE A 285 -17.01 -6.20 -6.57
N SER A 286 -17.36 -5.12 -7.27
CA SER A 286 -17.22 -5.08 -8.72
C SER A 286 -15.77 -5.12 -9.19
N LYS A 287 -14.79 -4.64 -8.40
CA LYS A 287 -13.36 -4.75 -8.73
C LYS A 287 -12.98 -6.22 -8.95
N TYR A 288 -13.41 -7.09 -8.03
CA TYR A 288 -13.08 -8.51 -8.03
C TYR A 288 -13.82 -9.28 -9.11
N THR A 289 -15.12 -9.06 -9.26
CA THR A 289 -15.90 -9.69 -10.34
C THR A 289 -15.45 -9.23 -11.72
N THR A 290 -15.02 -7.99 -11.89
CA THR A 290 -14.48 -7.52 -13.17
C THR A 290 -13.10 -8.13 -13.43
N CYS A 291 -12.24 -8.23 -12.43
CA CYS A 291 -10.94 -8.89 -12.59
C CYS A 291 -11.07 -10.40 -12.92
N THR A 292 -12.11 -11.11 -12.46
CA THR A 292 -12.33 -12.51 -12.90
C THR A 292 -12.69 -12.61 -14.40
N LEU A 293 -13.25 -11.56 -14.99
CA LEU A 293 -13.53 -11.46 -16.42
C LEU A 293 -12.31 -11.05 -17.27
N ALA A 294 -11.23 -10.60 -16.64
CA ALA A 294 -10.02 -10.13 -17.32
C ALA A 294 -9.45 -11.19 -18.29
N LYS A 295 -8.94 -10.73 -19.44
CA LYS A 295 -8.27 -11.59 -20.41
C LYS A 295 -6.91 -12.08 -19.92
N TYR A 296 -6.20 -11.27 -19.14
CA TYR A 296 -4.83 -11.53 -18.71
C TYR A 296 -4.72 -11.96 -17.25
N ASP A 297 -3.57 -12.55 -16.88
CA ASP A 297 -3.35 -13.15 -15.56
C ASP A 297 -3.13 -12.14 -14.44
N HIS A 298 -2.95 -10.86 -14.76
CA HIS A 298 -2.73 -9.78 -13.81
C HIS A 298 -3.73 -8.65 -14.05
N CYS A 299 -4.30 -8.14 -12.97
CA CYS A 299 -5.19 -6.99 -12.96
C CYS A 299 -4.49 -5.78 -12.33
N TYR A 300 -4.72 -4.59 -12.91
CA TYR A 300 -4.41 -3.31 -12.29
C TYR A 300 -5.72 -2.63 -11.89
N ILE A 301 -5.98 -2.39 -10.60
CA ILE A 301 -7.19 -1.71 -10.11
C ILE A 301 -6.93 -0.23 -9.89
N GLN A 302 -7.89 0.61 -10.25
CA GLN A 302 -7.89 2.05 -10.00
C GLN A 302 -9.31 2.58 -9.83
N ASP A 303 -9.53 3.43 -8.83
CA ASP A 303 -10.77 4.19 -8.66
C ASP A 303 -10.71 5.50 -9.48
N ASP A 304 -11.87 6.09 -9.75
CA ASP A 304 -12.02 7.24 -10.66
C ASP A 304 -11.62 8.61 -10.09
N ASP A 305 -10.84 8.64 -9.01
CA ASP A 305 -10.54 9.87 -8.27
C ASP A 305 -9.07 10.12 -7.93
N TRP A 306 -8.21 9.25 -8.42
CA TRP A 306 -6.76 9.42 -8.35
C TRP A 306 -6.13 9.07 -9.69
N ILE A 307 -5.01 9.73 -9.99
CA ILE A 307 -4.07 9.31 -11.01
C ILE A 307 -2.80 8.84 -10.30
N ASN A 308 -2.44 7.58 -10.56
CA ASN A 308 -1.17 7.02 -10.13
C ASN A 308 -0.08 7.37 -11.14
N LEU A 309 0.88 8.21 -10.73
CA LEU A 309 1.97 8.66 -11.59
C LEU A 309 3.14 7.67 -11.69
N SER A 310 3.13 6.59 -10.89
CA SER A 310 4.26 5.66 -10.71
C SER A 310 4.03 4.28 -11.32
N MET A 311 3.40 4.24 -12.50
CA MET A 311 2.96 2.99 -13.14
C MET A 311 4.12 2.13 -13.65
N ASP A 312 5.19 2.72 -14.18
CA ASP A 312 6.37 1.97 -14.63
C ASP A 312 7.06 1.30 -13.43
N SER A 313 7.14 2.02 -12.30
CA SER A 313 7.70 1.53 -11.04
C SER A 313 6.86 0.43 -10.41
N MET A 314 5.54 0.61 -10.34
CA MET A 314 4.64 -0.44 -9.85
C MET A 314 4.66 -1.69 -10.74
N TYR A 315 4.70 -1.51 -12.06
CA TYR A 315 4.80 -2.62 -13.02
C TYR A 315 6.11 -3.38 -12.84
N ALA A 316 7.24 -2.71 -12.66
CA ALA A 316 8.52 -3.37 -12.40
C ALA A 316 8.49 -4.22 -11.11
N VAL A 317 7.88 -3.71 -10.04
CA VAL A 317 7.67 -4.48 -8.80
C VAL A 317 6.77 -5.69 -9.06
N MET A 318 5.74 -5.57 -9.90
CA MET A 318 4.83 -6.66 -10.26
C MET A 318 5.52 -7.76 -11.06
N VAL A 319 6.34 -7.40 -12.04
CA VAL A 319 7.11 -8.37 -12.82
C VAL A 319 8.05 -9.19 -11.91
N ASP A 320 8.58 -8.59 -10.87
CA ASP A 320 9.45 -9.29 -9.89
C ASP A 320 8.69 -10.08 -8.85
N ASN A 321 7.46 -9.68 -8.56
CA ASN A 321 6.64 -10.26 -7.51
C ASN A 321 5.23 -10.56 -8.06
N PRO A 322 5.09 -11.41 -9.10
CA PRO A 322 3.82 -11.59 -9.82
C PRO A 322 2.73 -12.23 -8.95
N ALA A 323 3.13 -12.87 -7.85
CA ALA A 323 2.22 -13.46 -6.87
C ALA A 323 1.68 -12.44 -5.86
N SER A 324 2.35 -11.31 -5.68
CA SER A 324 2.12 -10.38 -4.58
C SER A 324 1.00 -9.41 -4.89
N LEU A 325 0.39 -8.87 -3.83
CA LEU A 325 -0.46 -7.69 -3.91
C LEU A 325 0.45 -6.47 -3.81
N ILE A 326 0.46 -5.65 -4.85
CA ILE A 326 1.29 -4.45 -4.91
C ILE A 326 0.37 -3.25 -4.96
N THR A 327 0.50 -2.34 -4.01
CA THR A 327 -0.37 -1.17 -3.90
C THR A 327 0.46 0.10 -3.89
N SER A 328 -0.17 1.19 -4.31
CA SER A 328 0.34 2.54 -4.12
C SER A 328 -0.59 3.31 -3.20
N THR A 329 -0.03 4.14 -2.32
CA THR A 329 -0.82 4.98 -1.42
C THR A 329 -0.05 6.22 -0.98
N LEU A 330 -0.75 7.19 -0.40
CA LEU A 330 -0.14 8.35 0.25
C LEU A 330 0.61 7.95 1.54
N PRO A 331 1.68 8.68 1.92
CA PRO A 331 2.45 8.40 3.14
C PRO A 331 1.64 8.28 4.42
N ALA A 332 0.69 9.20 4.66
CA ALA A 332 -0.15 9.17 5.85
C ALA A 332 -1.03 7.90 5.91
N MET A 333 -1.55 7.48 4.76
CA MET A 333 -2.33 6.25 4.64
C MET A 333 -1.46 5.00 4.77
N HIS A 334 -0.22 5.02 4.26
CA HIS A 334 0.73 3.94 4.48
C HIS A 334 1.00 3.74 5.98
N ALA A 335 1.22 4.83 6.72
CA ALA A 335 1.42 4.79 8.17
C ALA A 335 0.25 4.11 8.91
N GLN A 336 -0.98 4.43 8.50
CA GLN A 336 -2.19 3.79 9.04
C GLN A 336 -2.27 2.30 8.68
N GLN A 337 -2.06 1.94 7.42
CA GLN A 337 -2.08 0.55 6.95
C GLN A 337 -1.07 -0.33 7.72
N ARG A 338 0.10 0.23 8.07
CA ARG A 338 1.12 -0.46 8.89
C ARG A 338 0.63 -0.82 10.29
N SER A 339 -0.28 -0.03 10.87
CA SER A 339 -0.92 -0.39 12.15
C SER A 339 -1.92 -1.55 12.04
N TRP A 340 -2.26 -1.97 10.82
CA TRP A 340 -3.11 -3.11 10.51
C TRP A 340 -2.35 -4.21 9.78
N THR A 341 -1.12 -4.43 10.22
CA THR A 341 -0.29 -5.56 9.82
C THR A 341 -0.18 -6.52 10.99
N PHE A 342 -0.63 -7.75 10.78
CA PHE A 342 -0.87 -8.75 11.80
C PHE A 342 0.01 -9.98 11.59
N GLN A 343 0.36 -10.64 12.68
CA GLN A 343 0.95 -11.97 12.62
C GLN A 343 0.61 -12.81 13.84
N ASN A 344 0.55 -14.11 13.64
CA ASN A 344 0.56 -15.10 14.70
C ASN A 344 1.24 -16.37 14.15
N PRO A 345 2.54 -16.55 14.42
CA PRO A 345 3.29 -17.70 13.90
C PRO A 345 2.72 -19.06 14.33
N GLN A 346 2.02 -19.13 15.48
CA GLN A 346 1.41 -20.39 15.94
C GLN A 346 0.22 -20.81 15.08
N LEU A 347 -0.45 -19.84 14.44
CA LEU A 347 -1.59 -20.08 13.55
C LEU A 347 -1.18 -20.09 12.07
N GLY A 348 0.05 -19.70 11.73
CA GLY A 348 0.44 -19.40 10.35
C GLY A 348 -0.27 -18.15 9.82
N LEU A 349 -0.52 -17.16 10.68
CA LEU A 349 -1.11 -15.87 10.31
C LEU A 349 0.00 -14.86 10.02
N HIS A 350 -0.04 -14.22 8.86
CA HIS A 350 0.91 -13.19 8.41
C HIS A 350 0.20 -12.34 7.35
N THR A 351 -0.51 -11.31 7.79
CA THR A 351 -1.40 -10.55 6.89
C THR A 351 -1.29 -9.05 7.11
N GLY A 352 -1.67 -8.26 6.11
CA GLY A 352 -1.69 -6.82 6.22
C GLY A 352 -2.80 -6.20 5.37
N PHE A 353 -3.35 -5.10 5.86
CA PHE A 353 -4.34 -4.34 5.12
C PHE A 353 -3.67 -3.36 4.14
N SER A 354 -4.30 -3.13 2.99
CA SER A 354 -3.98 -2.00 2.12
C SER A 354 -5.20 -1.54 1.33
N TRP A 355 -5.28 -0.24 1.07
CA TRP A 355 -6.28 0.36 0.18
C TRP A 355 -5.87 0.12 -1.28
N LEU A 356 -6.83 -0.20 -2.14
CA LEU A 356 -6.56 -0.63 -3.52
C LEU A 356 -6.88 0.45 -4.57
N GLY A 357 -7.71 1.43 -4.22
CA GLY A 357 -8.30 2.40 -5.15
C GLY A 357 -7.31 3.38 -5.80
N THR A 358 -6.15 3.60 -5.19
CA THR A 358 -5.12 4.52 -5.69
C THR A 358 -4.13 3.87 -6.67
N GLY A 359 -4.40 2.64 -7.08
CA GLY A 359 -3.55 1.85 -7.95
C GLY A 359 -3.07 0.60 -7.24
N SER A 360 -3.42 -0.55 -7.77
CA SER A 360 -2.93 -1.83 -7.25
C SER A 360 -2.80 -2.89 -8.33
N PHE A 361 -1.66 -3.60 -8.35
CA PHE A 361 -1.49 -4.81 -9.13
C PHE A 361 -1.82 -6.03 -8.28
N MET A 362 -2.57 -6.96 -8.85
CA MET A 362 -2.81 -8.25 -8.23
C MET A 362 -2.95 -9.36 -9.26
N PRO A 363 -2.55 -10.59 -8.93
CA PRO A 363 -2.74 -11.72 -9.82
C PRO A 363 -4.20 -12.18 -9.81
N LYS A 364 -4.75 -12.44 -10.99
CA LYS A 364 -6.12 -12.93 -11.20
C LYS A 364 -6.43 -14.19 -10.39
N ARG A 365 -5.44 -15.09 -10.23
CA ARG A 365 -5.56 -16.29 -9.38
C ARG A 365 -5.86 -15.96 -7.90
N ALA A 366 -5.33 -14.87 -7.36
CA ALA A 366 -5.62 -14.45 -5.99
C ALA A 366 -7.06 -13.93 -5.88
N VAL A 367 -7.54 -13.22 -6.90
CA VAL A 367 -8.95 -12.80 -6.98
C VAL A 367 -9.88 -14.01 -7.06
N PHE A 368 -9.60 -15.00 -7.92
CA PHE A 368 -10.41 -16.23 -7.96
C PHE A 368 -10.46 -16.95 -6.61
N LYS A 369 -9.31 -17.08 -5.94
CA LYS A 369 -9.25 -17.68 -4.60
C LYS A 369 -10.10 -16.89 -3.61
N PHE A 370 -10.03 -15.56 -3.64
CA PHE A 370 -10.86 -14.71 -2.81
C PHE A 370 -12.36 -14.87 -3.10
N MET A 371 -12.77 -14.97 -4.37
CA MET A 371 -14.17 -15.20 -4.73
C MET A 371 -14.68 -16.56 -4.20
N MET A 372 -13.83 -17.60 -4.20
CA MET A 372 -14.15 -18.89 -3.59
C MET A 372 -14.28 -18.79 -2.06
N GLN A 373 -13.38 -18.06 -1.41
CA GLN A 373 -13.45 -17.80 0.04
C GLN A 373 -14.74 -17.05 0.40
N LEU A 374 -15.12 -16.02 -0.39
CA LEU A 374 -16.38 -15.30 -0.23
C LEU A 374 -17.58 -16.26 -0.34
N GLY A 375 -17.62 -17.11 -1.37
CA GLY A 375 -18.68 -18.09 -1.57
C GLY A 375 -18.85 -19.08 -0.42
N GLY A 376 -17.76 -19.47 0.25
CA GLY A 376 -17.78 -20.35 1.42
C GLY A 376 -18.04 -19.66 2.77
N SER A 377 -17.96 -18.32 2.82
CA SER A 377 -17.95 -17.57 4.08
C SER A 377 -19.32 -17.21 4.66
N ASN A 378 -20.42 -17.45 3.92
CA ASN A 378 -21.77 -17.00 4.28
C ASN A 378 -21.86 -15.49 4.60
N LEU A 379 -21.01 -14.65 3.98
CA LEU A 379 -21.11 -13.19 4.11
C LEU A 379 -22.41 -12.68 3.46
N TRP A 380 -23.08 -11.76 4.15
CA TRP A 380 -24.28 -11.11 3.64
C TRP A 380 -23.93 -10.06 2.58
N LYS A 381 -24.92 -9.72 1.75
CA LYS A 381 -24.76 -8.85 0.57
C LYS A 381 -24.06 -7.52 0.90
N GLU A 382 -24.41 -6.90 2.02
CA GLU A 382 -23.87 -5.61 2.46
C GLU A 382 -22.37 -5.71 2.81
N ARG A 383 -21.93 -6.83 3.38
CA ARG A 383 -20.51 -7.05 3.70
C ARG A 383 -19.68 -7.31 2.45
N VAL A 384 -20.26 -8.00 1.47
CA VAL A 384 -19.61 -8.27 0.18
C VAL A 384 -19.35 -6.99 -0.59
N GLN A 385 -20.20 -5.96 -0.46
CA GLN A 385 -19.98 -4.64 -1.08
C GLN A 385 -18.69 -3.96 -0.62
N LEU A 386 -18.18 -4.27 0.59
CA LEU A 386 -16.93 -3.73 1.14
C LEU A 386 -15.76 -4.72 1.01
N ALA A 387 -15.71 -5.42 -0.13
CA ALA A 387 -14.75 -6.49 -0.39
C ALA A 387 -13.27 -6.08 -0.21
N ASP A 388 -12.92 -4.81 -0.42
CA ASP A 388 -11.55 -4.29 -0.19
C ASP A 388 -11.10 -4.48 1.26
N LEU A 389 -12.02 -4.43 2.23
CA LEU A 389 -11.74 -4.65 3.66
C LEU A 389 -11.42 -6.11 4.00
N PHE A 390 -11.75 -7.04 3.10
CA PHE A 390 -11.49 -8.46 3.28
C PHE A 390 -10.30 -8.93 2.44
N PHE A 391 -10.23 -8.54 1.16
CA PHE A 391 -9.30 -9.14 0.19
C PHE A 391 -7.84 -9.12 0.64
N ALA A 392 -7.32 -7.95 1.02
CA ALA A 392 -5.92 -7.82 1.44
C ALA A 392 -5.62 -8.69 2.68
N LEU A 393 -6.54 -8.70 3.65
CA LEU A 393 -6.41 -9.49 4.87
C LEU A 393 -6.51 -11.00 4.60
N TRP A 394 -7.47 -11.42 3.77
CA TRP A 394 -7.77 -12.83 3.47
C TRP A 394 -6.80 -13.49 2.51
N ARG A 395 -5.92 -12.71 1.87
CA ARG A 395 -4.74 -13.31 1.24
C ARG A 395 -3.85 -14.04 2.24
N ASN A 396 -3.88 -13.63 3.53
CA ASN A 396 -2.92 -14.04 4.54
C ASN A 396 -1.49 -13.88 4.04
N GLN A 397 -1.20 -12.70 3.47
CA GLN A 397 0.11 -12.30 2.97
C GLN A 397 0.30 -10.81 3.22
N TYR A 398 1.53 -10.36 3.42
CA TYR A 398 1.81 -8.93 3.47
C TYR A 398 1.70 -8.31 2.07
N PRO A 399 1.06 -7.14 1.90
CA PRO A 399 1.13 -6.38 0.65
C PRO A 399 2.51 -5.71 0.49
N ILE A 400 2.95 -5.51 -0.75
CA ILE A 400 4.06 -4.60 -1.08
C ILE A 400 3.48 -3.23 -1.34
N VAL A 401 3.72 -2.28 -0.43
CA VAL A 401 3.12 -0.94 -0.49
C VAL A 401 4.17 0.08 -0.92
N LEU A 402 3.91 0.79 -2.01
CA LEU A 402 4.68 1.96 -2.43
C LEU A 402 4.03 3.22 -1.90
N SER A 403 4.80 4.02 -1.16
CA SER A 403 4.35 5.27 -0.56
C SER A 403 4.94 6.45 -1.33
N HIS A 404 4.12 7.19 -2.09
CA HIS A 404 4.56 8.34 -2.89
C HIS A 404 3.41 9.34 -3.12
N ALA A 405 3.70 10.45 -3.79
CA ALA A 405 2.70 11.43 -4.17
C ALA A 405 1.72 10.87 -5.22
N LEU A 406 0.43 11.17 -5.06
CA LEU A 406 -0.62 10.85 -6.02
C LEU A 406 -1.26 12.13 -6.53
N ALA A 407 -1.72 12.12 -7.78
CA ALA A 407 -2.46 13.25 -8.33
C ALA A 407 -3.96 13.07 -8.04
N PRO A 408 -4.57 13.89 -7.17
CA PRO A 408 -6.00 13.81 -6.90
C PRO A 408 -6.78 14.29 -8.14
N LEU A 409 -7.91 13.64 -8.40
CA LEU A 409 -8.95 14.13 -9.30
C LEU A 409 -10.12 14.67 -8.47
N ASP A 410 -11.30 14.81 -9.10
CA ASP A 410 -12.50 15.21 -8.40
C ASP A 410 -12.86 14.21 -7.29
N GLN A 411 -12.80 14.68 -6.04
CA GLN A 411 -13.17 13.92 -4.84
C GLN A 411 -14.61 14.21 -4.39
N SER A 412 -15.37 14.98 -5.18
CA SER A 412 -16.79 15.19 -4.93
C SER A 412 -17.53 13.86 -4.94
N SER A 413 -18.55 13.72 -4.09
CA SER A 413 -19.30 12.47 -3.90
C SER A 413 -18.49 11.28 -3.35
N SER A 414 -17.30 11.53 -2.78
CA SER A 414 -16.60 10.53 -1.97
C SER A 414 -17.50 9.99 -0.86
N TRP A 415 -17.24 8.76 -0.45
CA TRP A 415 -17.98 8.07 0.61
C TRP A 415 -17.94 8.81 1.96
N SER A 416 -17.04 9.79 2.13
CA SER A 416 -16.66 10.46 3.40
C SER A 416 -17.65 11.43 4.01
N GLY A 417 -18.74 11.79 3.32
CA GLY A 417 -19.58 12.92 3.74
C GLY A 417 -20.74 12.64 4.70
N ARG A 418 -21.14 11.39 4.99
CA ARG A 418 -22.47 11.13 5.62
C ARG A 418 -22.56 10.05 6.70
N ILE A 419 -21.52 9.24 6.90
CA ILE A 419 -21.53 8.10 7.83
C ILE A 419 -20.22 8.13 8.62
N ASP A 420 -20.22 7.65 9.87
CA ASP A 420 -18.97 7.33 10.56
C ASP A 420 -18.30 6.16 9.83
N GLN A 421 -17.48 6.49 8.84
CA GLN A 421 -16.80 5.52 7.99
C GLN A 421 -15.87 4.62 8.78
N TRP A 422 -15.23 5.18 9.81
CA TRP A 422 -14.30 4.42 10.64
C TRP A 422 -15.04 3.34 11.43
N SER A 423 -16.27 3.61 11.89
CA SER A 423 -17.14 2.54 12.42
C SER A 423 -17.22 1.35 11.49
N VAL A 424 -17.55 1.62 10.23
CA VAL A 424 -17.75 0.59 9.20
C VAL A 424 -16.44 -0.13 8.92
N VAL A 425 -15.34 0.60 8.76
CA VAL A 425 -14.01 0.02 8.52
C VAL A 425 -13.60 -0.91 9.65
N TYR A 426 -13.65 -0.45 10.91
CA TYR A 426 -13.27 -1.28 12.06
C TYR A 426 -14.14 -2.52 12.21
N GLU A 427 -15.45 -2.41 11.98
CA GLU A 427 -16.35 -3.56 12.06
C GLU A 427 -15.98 -4.64 11.02
N HIS A 428 -15.78 -4.24 9.76
CA HIS A 428 -15.51 -5.18 8.68
C HIS A 428 -14.09 -5.77 8.77
N MET A 429 -13.09 -4.98 9.15
CA MET A 429 -11.74 -5.49 9.41
C MET A 429 -11.72 -6.47 10.57
N THR A 430 -12.49 -6.21 11.63
CA THR A 430 -12.62 -7.16 12.75
C THR A 430 -13.23 -8.47 12.27
N ASP A 431 -14.32 -8.42 11.49
CA ASP A 431 -14.96 -9.62 10.94
C ASP A 431 -14.02 -10.40 10.02
N ALA A 432 -13.29 -9.69 9.14
CA ALA A 432 -12.28 -10.29 8.27
C ALA A 432 -11.21 -11.03 9.09
N MET A 433 -10.66 -10.40 10.12
CA MET A 433 -9.64 -11.00 10.99
C MET A 433 -10.16 -12.15 11.83
N PHE A 434 -11.39 -12.05 12.35
CA PHE A 434 -12.01 -13.11 13.14
C PHE A 434 -12.19 -14.38 12.30
N ARG A 435 -12.70 -14.24 11.08
CA ARG A 435 -12.92 -15.36 10.15
C ARG A 435 -11.60 -15.99 9.72
N LEU A 436 -10.62 -15.17 9.34
CA LEU A 436 -9.29 -15.65 8.98
C LEU A 436 -8.66 -16.44 10.13
N THR A 437 -8.68 -15.88 11.35
CA THR A 437 -8.13 -16.55 12.54
C THR A 437 -8.86 -17.86 12.83
N THR A 438 -10.19 -17.89 12.73
CA THR A 438 -11.03 -19.08 13.00
C THR A 438 -10.70 -20.22 12.04
N VAL A 439 -10.49 -19.93 10.75
CA VAL A 439 -10.12 -20.95 9.76
C VAL A 439 -8.69 -21.43 10.01
N LEU A 440 -7.75 -20.52 10.27
CA LEU A 440 -6.35 -20.87 10.54
C LEU A 440 -6.15 -21.64 11.85
N SER A 441 -6.96 -21.41 12.88
CA SER A 441 -6.90 -22.20 14.12
C SER A 441 -7.48 -23.60 13.95
N GLY A 442 -8.30 -23.85 12.92
CA GLY A 442 -9.04 -25.10 12.74
C GLY A 442 -10.11 -25.34 13.81
N THR A 443 -10.38 -24.34 14.66
CA THR A 443 -11.38 -24.39 15.73
C THR A 443 -12.54 -23.48 15.36
N GLY A 444 -13.48 -24.01 14.58
CA GLY A 444 -14.76 -23.36 14.40
C GLY A 444 -15.70 -23.70 15.54
N VAL A 445 -16.45 -22.73 16.06
CA VAL A 445 -17.58 -23.01 16.95
C VAL A 445 -18.84 -22.57 16.22
N VAL A 446 -19.67 -23.54 15.83
CA VAL A 446 -21.01 -23.27 15.26
C VAL A 446 -22.01 -23.76 16.31
N HIS A 447 -22.87 -22.86 16.80
CA HIS A 447 -23.86 -23.15 17.85
C HIS A 447 -23.29 -23.82 19.11
N GLY A 448 -22.15 -23.33 19.61
CA GLY A 448 -21.54 -23.85 20.84
C GLY A 448 -20.86 -25.22 20.70
N SER A 449 -20.86 -25.81 19.50
CA SER A 449 -20.18 -27.07 19.21
C SER A 449 -18.97 -26.85 18.30
N PRO A 450 -17.81 -27.50 18.57
CA PRO A 450 -16.68 -27.48 17.65
C PRO A 450 -17.10 -28.04 16.29
N HIS A 451 -16.97 -27.26 15.23
CA HIS A 451 -17.12 -27.71 13.84
C HIS A 451 -15.80 -27.42 13.12
N ARG A 452 -15.39 -28.33 12.23
CA ARG A 452 -14.33 -28.03 11.25
C ARG A 452 -14.87 -26.96 10.30
N VAL A 453 -14.57 -25.70 10.58
CA VAL A 453 -14.94 -24.57 9.73
C VAL A 453 -13.89 -24.44 8.64
N GLY A 454 -14.28 -24.77 7.41
CA GLY A 454 -13.43 -24.70 6.22
C GLY A 454 -12.23 -25.67 6.27
N ALA A 455 -11.70 -26.02 5.10
CA ALA A 455 -10.40 -26.69 5.09
C ALA A 455 -9.33 -25.62 5.34
N LYS A 456 -8.39 -25.85 6.25
CA LYS A 456 -7.16 -25.03 6.38
C LYS A 456 -6.50 -24.69 5.03
N ALA A 457 -6.73 -25.53 4.01
CA ALA A 457 -6.31 -25.34 2.62
C ALA A 457 -6.79 -24.03 1.97
N ASP A 458 -7.85 -23.40 2.48
CA ASP A 458 -8.41 -22.18 1.88
C ASP A 458 -7.51 -20.95 2.09
N PHE A 459 -6.56 -21.00 3.03
CA PHE A 459 -5.60 -19.92 3.29
C PHE A 459 -4.16 -20.46 3.24
N VAL A 460 -3.26 -19.71 2.60
CA VAL A 460 -1.84 -20.11 2.56
C VAL A 460 -1.23 -19.80 3.93
N ALA A 461 -0.67 -20.81 4.59
CA ALA A 461 -0.06 -20.66 5.92
C ALA A 461 1.42 -20.27 5.87
N ASP A 462 2.06 -20.42 4.71
CA ASP A 462 3.44 -20.00 4.49
C ASP A 462 3.49 -18.59 3.89
N GLU A 463 4.48 -17.82 4.30
CA GLU A 463 4.71 -16.49 3.77
C GLU A 463 5.23 -16.55 2.32
N GLU A 464 4.67 -15.70 1.47
CA GLU A 464 5.05 -15.55 0.08
C GLU A 464 6.46 -14.96 -0.03
N SER A 465 7.30 -15.58 -0.86
CA SER A 465 8.63 -15.06 -1.17
C SER A 465 8.58 -13.88 -2.16
N PRO A 466 9.42 -12.85 -2.01
CA PRO A 466 10.38 -12.65 -0.92
C PRO A 466 9.68 -12.38 0.41
N SER A 467 10.29 -12.81 1.52
CA SER A 467 9.74 -12.55 2.86
C SER A 467 9.63 -11.05 3.13
N PHE A 468 8.84 -10.66 4.13
CA PHE A 468 8.65 -9.26 4.52
C PHE A 468 9.99 -8.56 4.78
N ARG A 469 10.92 -9.26 5.43
CA ARG A 469 12.26 -8.74 5.74
C ARG A 469 13.08 -8.44 4.50
N ASP A 470 12.84 -9.16 3.41
CA ASP A 470 13.58 -9.02 2.15
C ASP A 470 12.92 -8.01 1.19
N ARG A 471 11.71 -7.54 1.52
CA ARG A 471 11.00 -6.51 0.75
C ARG A 471 11.50 -5.13 1.14
N HIS A 472 12.45 -4.61 0.38
CA HIS A 472 13.11 -3.34 0.67
C HIS A 472 12.56 -2.15 -0.12
N THR A 473 11.71 -2.38 -1.11
CA THR A 473 11.12 -1.30 -1.91
C THR A 473 10.10 -0.52 -1.08
N ARG A 474 10.20 0.82 -1.07
CA ARG A 474 9.37 1.70 -0.23
C ARG A 474 8.62 2.78 -1.00
N SER A 475 9.23 3.32 -2.05
CA SER A 475 8.66 4.44 -2.80
C SER A 475 9.11 4.41 -4.26
N SER A 476 8.34 5.08 -5.11
CA SER A 476 8.73 5.41 -6.48
C SER A 476 9.44 6.76 -6.50
N CYS A 477 10.38 6.93 -7.42
CA CYS A 477 10.97 8.23 -7.71
C CYS A 477 9.94 9.13 -8.42
N SER A 478 9.98 10.45 -8.24
CA SER A 478 8.96 11.36 -8.81
C SER A 478 8.87 11.32 -10.33
N ASN A 479 9.96 10.94 -11.01
CA ASN A 479 9.99 10.74 -12.46
C ASN A 479 9.55 9.35 -12.92
N ASP A 480 9.18 8.43 -12.01
CA ASP A 480 8.79 7.04 -12.32
C ASP A 480 9.90 6.25 -13.05
N LYS A 481 11.17 6.62 -12.85
CA LYS A 481 12.35 5.97 -13.46
C LYS A 481 13.15 5.12 -12.47
N CYS A 482 12.82 5.18 -11.20
CA CYS A 482 13.42 4.34 -10.18
C CYS A 482 12.49 4.10 -8.99
N LEU A 483 12.94 3.20 -8.13
CA LEU A 483 12.35 2.86 -6.85
C LEU A 483 13.37 3.13 -5.75
N PHE A 484 12.93 3.81 -4.68
CA PHE A 484 13.72 3.94 -3.47
C PHE A 484 13.63 2.66 -2.64
N GLN A 485 14.80 2.14 -2.25
CA GLN A 485 14.93 0.90 -1.51
C GLN A 485 15.69 1.12 -0.19
N THR A 486 15.19 0.53 0.90
CA THR A 486 15.89 0.54 2.19
C THR A 486 15.42 -0.62 3.07
N ASN A 487 16.34 -1.18 3.87
CA ASN A 487 16.00 -2.08 4.98
C ASN A 487 15.78 -1.33 6.31
N VAL A 488 15.89 -0.01 6.32
CA VAL A 488 15.62 0.84 7.48
C VAL A 488 14.12 1.14 7.49
N ASP A 489 13.35 0.28 8.15
CA ASP A 489 11.91 0.51 8.33
C ASP A 489 11.68 1.53 9.46
N MET A 490 10.87 2.56 9.19
CA MET A 490 10.42 3.51 10.21
C MET A 490 9.33 2.91 11.12
N PHE A 491 8.76 1.77 10.74
CA PHE A 491 7.69 1.11 11.47
C PHE A 491 8.19 -0.12 12.23
N PRO A 492 7.56 -0.51 13.36
CA PRO A 492 7.86 -1.78 14.01
C PRO A 492 7.71 -2.95 13.03
N SER A 493 8.63 -3.91 13.10
CA SER A 493 8.54 -5.14 12.31
C SER A 493 7.22 -5.86 12.63
N PRO A 494 6.54 -6.46 11.63
CA PRO A 494 5.39 -7.32 11.86
C PRO A 494 5.66 -8.33 12.98
N GLU A 495 6.87 -8.88 13.06
CA GLU A 495 7.34 -9.85 14.06
C GLU A 495 7.24 -9.39 15.52
N SER A 496 7.25 -8.08 15.74
CA SER A 496 7.07 -7.46 17.06
C SER A 496 5.59 -7.29 17.45
N ILE A 497 4.67 -7.39 16.48
CA ILE A 497 3.25 -7.09 16.64
C ILE A 497 2.44 -8.40 16.59
N LYS A 498 2.25 -9.05 17.73
CA LYS A 498 1.52 -10.31 17.77
C LYS A 498 0.01 -10.10 17.82
N TRP A 499 -0.69 -10.76 16.90
CA TRP A 499 -2.13 -10.92 16.94
C TRP A 499 -2.51 -11.98 17.97
N HIS A 500 -2.95 -11.49 19.13
CA HIS A 500 -3.60 -12.28 20.15
C HIS A 500 -5.06 -11.84 20.22
N PRO A 501 -5.98 -12.59 19.60
CA PRO A 501 -7.38 -12.42 19.89
C PRO A 501 -7.61 -13.04 21.26
N ASP A 502 -7.90 -12.22 22.26
CA ASP A 502 -8.12 -12.74 23.61
C ASP A 502 -9.37 -13.63 23.58
N SER A 503 -9.21 -14.90 23.95
CA SER A 503 -10.25 -15.93 23.83
C SER A 503 -11.55 -15.58 24.56
N GLN A 504 -11.48 -14.72 25.60
CA GLN A 504 -12.66 -14.22 26.31
C GLN A 504 -13.33 -13.02 25.61
N GLN A 505 -12.57 -12.16 24.93
CA GLN A 505 -13.13 -11.07 24.12
C GLN A 505 -13.81 -11.62 22.86
N LEU A 506 -13.30 -12.73 22.32
CA LEU A 506 -13.88 -13.43 21.18
C LEU A 506 -15.29 -14.00 21.43
N GLN A 507 -15.70 -14.20 22.68
CA GLN A 507 -17.00 -14.76 23.04
C GLN A 507 -18.10 -13.70 23.19
N GLN A 508 -17.75 -12.42 23.33
CA GLN A 508 -18.71 -11.34 23.50
C GLN A 508 -19.01 -10.67 22.16
N GLN A 509 -20.05 -11.17 21.48
CA GLN A 509 -20.52 -10.76 20.14
C GLN A 509 -20.85 -9.25 20.01
N HIS A 510 -20.83 -8.48 21.10
CA HIS A 510 -21.26 -7.08 21.16
C HIS A 510 -20.13 -6.04 21.23
N GLN A 511 -18.85 -6.42 21.24
CA GLN A 511 -17.71 -5.49 21.34
C GLN A 511 -16.64 -5.70 20.24
N HIS A 512 -17.04 -6.01 19.01
CA HIS A 512 -16.11 -6.30 17.92
C HIS A 512 -15.19 -5.10 17.57
N ARG A 513 -15.69 -3.86 17.65
CA ARG A 513 -14.93 -2.64 17.30
C ARG A 513 -13.68 -2.44 18.17
N ASP A 514 -13.75 -2.90 19.41
CA ASP A 514 -12.69 -2.68 20.40
C ASP A 514 -11.43 -3.49 20.09
N ILE A 515 -11.53 -4.56 19.28
CA ILE A 515 -10.41 -5.48 19.03
C ILE A 515 -9.33 -4.82 18.14
N ILE A 516 -9.74 -4.25 17.01
CA ILE A 516 -8.79 -3.58 16.11
C ILE A 516 -8.27 -2.30 16.77
N GLN A 517 -9.11 -1.58 17.51
CA GLN A 517 -8.67 -0.40 18.27
C GLN A 517 -7.67 -0.75 19.38
N ALA A 518 -7.88 -1.86 20.11
CA ALA A 518 -6.93 -2.36 21.09
C ALA A 518 -5.62 -2.83 20.43
N HIS A 519 -5.71 -3.42 19.24
CA HIS A 519 -4.52 -3.73 18.43
C HIS A 519 -3.74 -2.46 18.07
N GLU A 520 -4.41 -1.44 17.54
CA GLU A 520 -3.77 -0.16 17.25
C GLU A 520 -3.17 0.49 18.48
N ALA A 521 -3.84 0.42 19.64
CA ALA A 521 -3.31 0.96 20.90
C ALA A 521 -2.00 0.25 21.29
N ARG A 522 -1.94 -1.09 21.14
CA ARG A 522 -0.69 -1.85 21.33
C ARG A 522 0.37 -1.44 20.32
N TYR A 523 0.02 -1.29 19.04
CA TYR A 523 0.94 -0.85 18.01
C TYR A 523 1.50 0.56 18.31
N LYS A 524 0.63 1.50 18.71
CA LYS A 524 0.97 2.88 19.09
C LYS A 524 1.76 2.96 20.40
N SER A 525 1.71 1.93 21.25
CA SER A 525 2.58 1.84 22.44
C SER A 525 3.99 1.34 22.13
N LEU A 526 4.23 0.80 20.93
CA LEU A 526 5.57 0.48 20.46
C LEU A 526 6.31 1.77 20.06
N ASN A 527 7.61 1.62 19.79
CA ASN A 527 8.42 2.70 19.24
C ASN A 527 8.04 2.94 17.77
N TYR A 528 7.01 3.76 17.54
CA TYR A 528 6.44 4.09 16.23
C TYR A 528 6.48 5.62 16.01
N PRO A 529 6.80 6.10 14.80
CA PRO A 529 6.85 7.53 14.49
C PRO A 529 5.46 8.17 14.56
N LYS A 530 5.35 9.34 15.18
CA LYS A 530 4.09 10.10 15.18
C LYS A 530 3.66 10.42 13.73
N PRO A 531 2.34 10.57 13.46
CA PRO A 531 1.85 10.92 12.12
C PRO A 531 2.56 12.12 11.50
N ASP A 532 2.84 13.16 12.28
CA ASP A 532 3.56 14.35 11.82
C ASP A 532 4.98 14.03 11.33
N PHE A 533 5.69 13.12 12.02
CA PHE A 533 7.01 12.67 11.58
C PHE A 533 6.92 11.96 10.22
N VAL A 534 5.95 11.05 10.06
CA VAL A 534 5.78 10.33 8.78
C VAL A 534 5.39 11.28 7.65
N ALA A 535 4.59 12.30 7.94
CA ALA A 535 4.22 13.32 6.97
C ALA A 535 5.41 14.18 6.53
N MET A 536 6.35 14.48 7.43
CA MET A 536 7.52 15.33 7.15
C MET A 536 8.75 14.58 6.65
N HIS A 537 8.84 13.27 6.91
CA HIS A 537 10.06 12.48 6.68
C HIS A 537 9.81 11.15 5.97
N THR A 538 8.82 11.10 5.08
CA THR A 538 8.48 9.89 4.32
C THR A 538 9.61 9.45 3.38
N TYR A 539 9.62 8.17 3.01
CA TYR A 539 10.62 7.59 2.09
C TYR A 539 10.70 8.30 0.73
N HIS A 540 9.57 8.80 0.22
CA HIS A 540 9.51 9.46 -1.09
C HIS A 540 10.39 10.71 -1.16
N TYR A 541 10.59 11.42 -0.04
CA TYR A 541 11.38 12.65 0.02
C TYR A 541 12.88 12.44 -0.18
N ALA A 542 13.36 11.20 -0.28
CA ALA A 542 14.71 10.94 -0.76
C ALA A 542 14.85 11.02 -2.29
N VAL A 543 13.72 10.97 -3.01
CA VAL A 543 13.63 10.75 -4.46
C VAL A 543 12.42 11.49 -5.09
N ASP A 544 12.09 12.68 -4.59
CA ASP A 544 11.00 13.50 -5.10
C ASP A 544 11.47 14.66 -5.99
N GLN A 545 12.80 14.79 -6.20
CA GLN A 545 13.48 15.89 -6.88
C GLN A 545 13.39 17.25 -6.17
N ASP A 546 12.95 17.29 -4.91
CA ASP A 546 12.93 18.52 -4.10
C ASP A 546 13.95 18.43 -2.96
N LEU A 547 15.08 19.14 -3.11
CA LEU A 547 16.14 19.15 -2.10
C LEU A 547 15.73 19.82 -0.77
N SER A 548 14.53 20.40 -0.69
CA SER A 548 13.99 21.00 0.54
C SER A 548 13.16 20.05 1.39
N THR A 549 12.79 18.88 0.85
CA THR A 549 12.17 17.79 1.60
C THR A 549 13.23 16.72 1.88
N CYS A 550 13.07 15.96 2.96
CA CYS A 550 14.05 14.93 3.28
C CYS A 550 13.40 13.70 3.93
N TRP A 551 13.80 12.51 3.47
CA TRP A 551 13.59 11.29 4.23
C TRP A 551 14.51 11.31 5.46
N GLN A 552 13.97 10.98 6.62
CA GLN A 552 14.75 10.79 7.84
C GLN A 552 14.49 9.40 8.41
N SER A 553 15.56 8.67 8.72
CA SER A 553 15.42 7.41 9.43
C SER A 553 14.84 7.65 10.83
N PHE A 554 13.90 6.84 11.29
CA PHE A 554 13.32 7.02 12.63
C PHE A 554 14.30 6.63 13.75
N HIS A 555 15.27 5.76 13.45
CA HIS A 555 16.28 5.25 14.38
C HIS A 555 17.69 5.46 13.82
N ALA A 556 18.68 5.37 14.70
CA ALA A 556 20.07 5.22 14.28
C ALA A 556 20.24 3.91 13.48
N LEU A 557 21.14 3.92 12.52
CA LEU A 557 21.36 2.81 11.60
C LEU A 557 22.31 1.79 12.21
N GLU A 558 22.02 0.52 11.99
CA GLU A 558 22.91 -0.57 12.36
C GLU A 558 23.96 -0.82 11.26
N LYS A 559 24.98 -1.60 11.60
CA LYS A 559 25.90 -2.13 10.58
C LYS A 559 25.12 -3.00 9.58
N GLY A 560 25.30 -2.74 8.29
CA GLY A 560 24.58 -3.42 7.22
C GLY A 560 23.22 -2.80 6.86
N SER A 561 22.77 -1.78 7.60
CA SER A 561 21.65 -0.95 7.15
C SER A 561 22.00 -0.25 5.83
N PHE A 562 21.01 -0.06 4.97
CA PHE A 562 21.22 0.59 3.69
C PHE A 562 20.01 1.38 3.21
N PHE A 563 20.27 2.33 2.33
CA PHE A 563 19.29 2.93 1.42
C PHE A 563 19.86 2.85 -0.01
N GLY A 564 19.03 3.09 -1.03
CA GLY A 564 19.45 2.86 -2.39
C GLY A 564 18.36 3.07 -3.43
N LEU A 565 18.71 2.76 -4.66
CA LEU A 565 17.90 2.95 -5.85
C LEU A 565 17.84 1.65 -6.64
N TRP A 566 16.66 1.34 -7.15
CA TRP A 566 16.45 0.37 -8.21
C TRP A 566 15.92 1.11 -9.43
N PHE A 567 16.72 1.17 -10.49
CA PHE A 567 16.32 1.79 -11.75
C PHE A 567 15.40 0.87 -12.55
N ILE A 568 14.32 1.43 -13.09
CA ILE A 568 13.33 0.66 -13.85
C ILE A 568 13.98 0.04 -15.08
N LEU A 569 14.80 0.81 -15.80
CA LEU A 569 15.75 0.28 -16.77
C LEU A 569 17.20 0.57 -16.33
N PRO A 570 18.20 -0.18 -16.81
CA PRO A 570 19.61 0.10 -16.58
C PRO A 570 19.97 1.56 -16.88
N LEU A 571 20.94 2.11 -16.15
CA LEU A 571 21.37 3.50 -16.31
C LEU A 571 21.75 3.87 -17.76
N LEU A 572 22.36 2.96 -18.51
CA LEU A 572 22.66 3.19 -19.93
C LEU A 572 21.40 3.53 -20.73
N ASP A 573 20.33 2.79 -20.50
CA ASP A 573 19.07 2.93 -21.24
C ASP A 573 18.28 4.14 -20.77
N LEU A 574 18.66 4.71 -19.62
CA LEU A 574 18.26 6.04 -19.18
C LEU A 574 19.03 7.18 -19.85
N GLY A 575 20.02 6.88 -20.69
CA GLY A 575 20.94 7.85 -21.27
C GLY A 575 22.02 8.33 -20.29
N GLU A 576 22.06 7.76 -19.09
CA GLU A 576 22.90 8.21 -18.00
C GLU A 576 24.15 7.33 -17.83
N ARG A 577 25.23 7.95 -17.32
CA ARG A 577 26.40 7.22 -16.86
C ARG A 577 26.60 7.57 -15.40
N ALA A 578 26.64 6.57 -14.52
CA ALA A 578 27.05 6.75 -13.13
C ALA A 578 28.56 7.05 -13.04
N ARG A 579 28.99 8.20 -13.56
CA ARG A 579 30.35 8.74 -13.38
C ARG A 579 30.49 9.42 -12.02
N SER A 580 29.38 9.97 -11.54
CA SER A 580 29.27 10.56 -10.22
C SER A 580 27.97 10.18 -9.54
N ILE A 581 28.02 10.11 -8.22
CA ILE A 581 26.86 10.00 -7.35
C ILE A 581 26.93 11.14 -6.36
N GLU A 582 25.81 11.80 -6.09
CA GLU A 582 25.72 12.85 -5.09
C GLU A 582 24.54 12.57 -4.16
N VAL A 583 24.76 12.70 -2.85
CA VAL A 583 23.74 12.51 -1.81
C VAL A 583 23.63 13.80 -1.00
N TRP A 584 22.41 14.30 -0.86
CA TRP A 584 22.09 15.56 -0.19
C TRP A 584 21.52 15.33 1.20
N SER A 585 21.86 16.23 2.13
CA SER A 585 21.35 16.26 3.50
C SER A 585 21.48 17.67 4.05
N THR A 586 20.50 18.15 4.82
CA THR A 586 20.63 19.42 5.55
C THR A 586 21.49 19.28 6.80
N TYR A 587 21.62 18.04 7.32
CA TYR A 587 22.45 17.75 8.48
C TYR A 587 23.91 17.44 8.12
N GLU A 588 24.82 18.33 8.54
CA GLU A 588 26.28 18.12 8.38
C GLU A 588 26.80 16.87 9.10
N ASN A 589 26.15 16.46 10.20
CA ASN A 589 26.47 15.22 10.91
C ASN A 589 26.16 13.98 10.06
N THR A 590 25.04 13.99 9.32
CA THR A 590 24.72 12.90 8.37
C THR A 590 25.80 12.80 7.30
N LEU A 591 26.17 13.92 6.68
CA LEU A 591 27.22 13.94 5.65
C LEU A 591 28.56 13.40 6.17
N ALA A 592 28.95 13.80 7.38
CA ALA A 592 30.18 13.30 8.02
C ALA A 592 30.14 11.78 8.25
N VAL A 593 29.01 11.25 8.71
CA VAL A 593 28.79 9.82 8.91
C VAL A 593 28.85 9.06 7.59
N LEU A 594 28.19 9.56 6.55
CA LEU A 594 28.18 8.92 5.23
C LEU A 594 29.59 8.87 4.62
N VAL A 595 30.37 9.95 4.69
CA VAL A 595 31.76 9.96 4.18
C VAL A 595 32.62 8.89 4.87
N LYS A 596 32.46 8.72 6.19
CA LYS A 596 33.32 7.86 6.99
C LYS A 596 32.90 6.38 6.95
N HIS A 597 31.60 6.11 6.98
CA HIS A 597 31.08 4.77 7.28
C HIS A 597 30.30 4.13 6.14
N MET A 598 30.05 4.82 5.02
CA MET A 598 29.27 4.27 3.91
C MET A 598 30.14 3.46 2.93
N ALA A 599 29.57 2.38 2.41
CA ALA A 599 30.02 1.69 1.21
C ALA A 599 29.01 1.91 0.09
N VAL A 600 29.46 2.31 -1.09
CA VAL A 600 28.61 2.27 -2.28
C VAL A 600 28.73 0.89 -2.91
N LYS A 601 27.59 0.26 -3.17
CA LYS A 601 27.50 -1.01 -3.90
C LYS A 601 26.59 -0.85 -5.10
N ALA A 602 26.88 -1.61 -6.15
CA ALA A 602 26.05 -1.65 -7.35
C ALA A 602 25.78 -3.09 -7.77
N SER A 603 24.64 -3.31 -8.43
CA SER A 603 24.29 -4.60 -9.01
C SER A 603 23.56 -4.41 -10.34
N VAL A 604 23.68 -5.40 -11.21
CA VAL A 604 22.92 -5.52 -12.46
C VAL A 604 21.63 -6.30 -12.24
N ASP A 605 21.61 -7.21 -11.25
CA ASP A 605 20.53 -8.20 -11.06
C ASP A 605 19.90 -8.17 -9.66
N GLY A 606 20.42 -7.33 -8.75
CA GLY A 606 19.94 -7.21 -7.37
C GLY A 606 20.44 -8.31 -6.43
N THR A 607 21.18 -9.30 -6.94
CA THR A 607 21.68 -10.46 -6.18
C THR A 607 23.20 -10.43 -6.04
N ASN A 608 23.92 -10.12 -7.13
CA ASN A 608 25.37 -10.05 -7.17
C ASN A 608 25.78 -8.59 -7.00
N TRP A 609 26.29 -8.27 -5.80
CA TRP A 609 26.65 -6.91 -5.43
C TRP A 609 28.16 -6.70 -5.54
N MET A 610 28.56 -5.63 -6.21
CA MET A 610 29.94 -5.18 -6.32
C MET A 610 30.16 -3.96 -5.45
N THR A 611 31.39 -3.75 -4.97
CA THR A 611 31.74 -2.53 -4.25
C THR A 611 32.25 -1.49 -5.24
N CYS A 612 31.71 -0.29 -5.12
CA CYS A 612 32.13 0.85 -5.92
C CYS A 612 33.10 1.73 -5.13
N THR A 613 34.12 2.22 -5.82
CA THR A 613 35.15 3.11 -5.32
C THR A 613 35.14 4.38 -6.14
N GLY A 614 35.51 5.51 -5.53
CA GLY A 614 35.55 6.80 -6.19
C GLY A 614 36.18 7.83 -5.27
N LYS A 615 36.45 9.03 -5.80
CA LYS A 615 36.93 10.15 -4.99
C LYS A 615 35.73 10.83 -4.34
N THR A 616 35.67 10.78 -3.03
CA THR A 616 34.64 11.46 -2.24
C THR A 616 35.05 12.92 -2.03
N GLU A 617 34.23 13.83 -2.52
CA GLU A 617 34.32 15.26 -2.29
C GLU A 617 33.15 15.70 -1.40
N ARG A 618 33.42 16.56 -0.42
CA ARG A 618 32.38 17.16 0.41
C ARG A 618 32.07 18.55 -0.13
N ALA A 619 30.79 18.84 -0.33
CA ALA A 619 30.29 20.18 -0.65
C ALA A 619 29.29 20.61 0.43
N THR A 620 28.91 21.89 0.42
CA THR A 620 27.89 22.39 1.34
C THR A 620 26.57 21.70 1.05
N GLY A 621 26.04 20.95 2.03
CA GLY A 621 24.77 20.23 1.90
C GLY A 621 24.80 18.92 1.10
N SER A 622 25.96 18.49 0.61
CA SER A 622 26.06 17.22 -0.13
C SER A 622 27.42 16.52 -0.02
N ILE A 623 27.41 15.22 -0.29
CA ILE A 623 28.62 14.44 -0.58
C ILE A 623 28.57 13.97 -2.02
N ARG A 624 29.68 14.13 -2.75
CA ARG A 624 29.79 13.73 -4.15
C ARG A 624 30.91 12.72 -4.33
N ILE A 625 30.61 11.59 -4.93
CA ILE A 625 31.58 10.55 -5.27
C ILE A 625 31.81 10.63 -6.77
N LYS A 626 33.00 11.05 -7.20
CA LYS A 626 33.41 11.14 -8.61
C LYS A 626 34.28 9.95 -9.01
N ASP A 627 34.49 9.81 -10.32
CA ASP A 627 35.32 8.77 -10.92
C ASP A 627 34.88 7.35 -10.47
N LEU A 628 33.56 7.13 -10.37
CA LEU A 628 33.00 5.90 -9.81
C LEU A 628 33.44 4.67 -10.63
N ARG A 629 34.02 3.68 -9.94
CA ARG A 629 34.42 2.38 -10.49
C ARG A 629 33.93 1.26 -9.60
N CYS A 630 33.16 0.33 -10.16
CA CYS A 630 32.65 -0.83 -9.44
C CYS A 630 33.44 -2.07 -9.83
N THR A 631 33.98 -2.78 -8.84
CA THR A 631 34.76 -4.01 -9.04
C THR A 631 34.14 -5.15 -8.25
N ASP A 632 34.12 -6.34 -8.86
CA ASP A 632 33.79 -7.58 -8.17
C ASP A 632 34.97 -7.96 -7.26
N VAL A 633 34.80 -7.82 -5.95
CA VAL A 633 35.86 -8.07 -4.95
C VAL A 633 36.12 -9.58 -4.79
N GLY A 634 35.31 -10.46 -5.40
CA GLY A 634 35.40 -11.92 -5.25
C GLY A 634 35.99 -12.69 -6.43
N ARG A 635 35.97 -12.13 -7.66
CA ARG A 635 36.55 -12.78 -8.84
C ARG A 635 37.92 -12.18 -9.14
N LYS A 636 38.97 -12.99 -9.11
CA LYS A 636 40.35 -12.62 -9.54
C LYS A 636 40.46 -12.17 -11.00
N ILE A 637 39.35 -12.17 -11.74
CA ILE A 637 39.24 -11.65 -13.09
C ILE A 637 38.73 -10.22 -12.92
N GLY A 638 39.59 -9.23 -13.15
CA GLY A 638 39.30 -7.80 -13.02
C GLY A 638 38.30 -7.30 -14.08
N ILE A 639 37.09 -7.86 -14.10
CA ILE A 639 35.99 -7.39 -14.93
C ILE A 639 35.50 -6.09 -14.29
N GLN A 640 36.02 -4.98 -14.79
CA GLN A 640 35.47 -3.67 -14.51
C GLN A 640 34.09 -3.62 -15.17
N LEU A 641 33.04 -3.64 -14.37
CA LEU A 641 31.70 -3.55 -14.92
C LEU A 641 31.53 -2.13 -15.45
N ASP A 642 31.11 -2.06 -16.72
CA ASP A 642 30.74 -0.81 -17.30
C ASP A 642 29.55 -0.25 -16.51
N THR A 643 29.67 0.96 -15.97
CA THR A 643 28.65 1.58 -15.12
C THR A 643 27.31 1.75 -15.86
N ARG A 644 27.31 1.56 -17.17
CA ARG A 644 26.17 1.40 -18.07
C ARG A 644 25.17 0.31 -17.67
N GLY A 645 25.63 -0.83 -17.15
CA GLY A 645 24.75 -1.96 -16.81
C GLY A 645 24.10 -1.88 -15.44
N ILE A 646 24.37 -0.83 -14.65
CA ILE A 646 23.89 -0.74 -13.27
C ILE A 646 22.36 -0.57 -13.27
N GLN A 647 21.68 -1.49 -12.59
CA GLN A 647 20.25 -1.42 -12.34
C GLN A 647 19.94 -1.13 -10.86
N PHE A 648 20.85 -1.50 -9.95
CA PHE A 648 20.68 -1.31 -8.52
C PHE A 648 21.88 -0.57 -7.93
N LEU A 649 21.62 0.39 -7.06
CA LEU A 649 22.59 1.15 -6.30
C LEU A 649 22.24 1.05 -4.81
N ARG A 650 23.23 0.81 -3.95
CA ARG A 650 23.06 0.70 -2.50
C ARG A 650 24.14 1.49 -1.77
N PHE A 651 23.73 2.24 -0.75
CA PHE A 651 24.56 2.93 0.22
C PHE A 651 24.47 2.18 1.55
N GLU A 652 25.45 1.31 1.82
CA GLU A 652 25.43 0.39 2.96
C GLU A 652 26.36 0.86 4.07
N MET A 653 25.86 0.87 5.30
CA MET A 653 26.62 1.26 6.48
C MET A 653 27.60 0.17 6.90
N LYS A 654 28.89 0.49 6.96
CA LYS A 654 29.96 -0.41 7.44
C LYS A 654 30.02 -0.50 8.97
N GLU A 655 29.56 0.55 9.63
CA GLU A 655 29.53 0.71 11.08
C GLU A 655 28.18 1.32 11.49
N PRO A 656 27.70 1.04 12.72
CA PRO A 656 26.47 1.65 13.21
C PRO A 656 26.63 3.16 13.38
N THR A 657 25.51 3.90 13.26
CA THR A 657 25.47 5.33 13.54
C THR A 657 25.02 5.58 14.97
N THR A 658 25.37 6.75 15.53
CA THR A 658 24.92 7.16 16.87
C THR A 658 23.61 7.94 16.83
N ALA A 659 23.20 8.40 15.65
CA ALA A 659 22.01 9.19 15.42
C ALA A 659 21.32 8.79 14.10
N PRO A 660 20.01 9.08 13.95
CA PRO A 660 19.33 9.08 12.67
C PRO A 660 20.09 9.81 11.56
N ILE A 661 19.89 9.36 10.32
CA ILE A 661 20.35 10.04 9.11
C ILE A 661 19.19 10.70 8.38
N GLU A 662 19.53 11.69 7.57
CA GLU A 662 18.62 12.45 6.71
C GLU A 662 19.12 12.42 5.26
N ILE A 663 18.23 12.19 4.29
CA ILE A 663 18.53 12.19 2.86
C ILE A 663 17.48 13.05 2.14
N CYS A 664 17.92 14.16 1.55
CA CYS A 664 17.06 15.11 0.85
C CYS A 664 17.08 14.96 -0.67
N GLY A 665 17.90 14.04 -1.17
CA GLY A 665 18.00 13.81 -2.60
C GLY A 665 19.19 12.95 -2.97
N ILE A 666 19.03 12.18 -4.03
CA ILE A 666 20.08 11.36 -4.62
C ILE A 666 20.20 11.74 -6.09
N ARG A 667 21.41 12.04 -6.55
CA ARG A 667 21.71 12.31 -7.95
C ARG A 667 22.70 11.28 -8.47
N VAL A 668 22.43 10.75 -9.66
CA VAL A 668 23.28 9.78 -10.34
C VAL A 668 23.54 10.27 -11.76
N GLY A 669 24.80 10.58 -12.07
CA GLY A 669 25.11 11.33 -13.29
C GLY A 669 24.51 12.73 -13.25
N ASP A 670 23.78 13.10 -14.29
CA ASP A 670 23.08 14.39 -14.39
C ASP A 670 21.62 14.29 -13.92
N MET A 671 21.15 13.08 -13.64
CA MET A 671 19.79 12.80 -13.20
C MET A 671 19.65 13.02 -11.69
N LEU A 672 18.95 14.11 -11.31
CA LEU A 672 18.37 14.24 -9.97
C LEU A 672 17.12 13.37 -9.89
N LEU A 673 17.02 12.57 -8.83
CA LEU A 673 15.99 11.55 -8.68
C LEU A 673 14.94 11.92 -7.66
#